data_AF-A0A8B6EBP3-F1
#
_entry.id   AF-A0A8B6EBP3-F1
#
_cell.length_a   1.000
_cell.length_b   1.000
_cell.length_c   1.000
_cell.angle_alpha   90.00
_cell.angle_beta   90.00
_cell.angle_gamma   90.00
#
_symmetry.space_group_name_H-M   'P 1'
#
loop_
_entity.id
_entity.type
_entity.pdbx_description
1 polymer ?
#
loop_
_entity_poly.entity_id
_entity_poly.type
_entity_poly.pdbx_seq_one_letter_code
_entity_poly.pdbx_strand_id
1 'polypeptide(L)'
;MSTRYGLNALKLAVFLGISSEVATSEYCEVFCEYGCCGNSCCADKRAIAVGSIFGNRKLSIDTTTITMMITDSGNRLLCIRTFCILLSKGGSNIFTSFKAFVLQNNEPADDEICVLADYTDPHCSGKQAIVHLFEWKFSDIANECERYLGKKGFCGVQTSPVNEYTVITKEYIRPWWERYQPVSYKIASRSGNEVEFKNMVDRCKNVGVRIYVDVVINHMAGLGRTGKGTGGSSFDSSNYDFPGVPFSRQHFNDKDKCPSHDGMVNNYGDPNNVRNCFLVGLTDLDQKQEYVRNKIAGFFNHLIDLGVAGFRVDAAKHMWPGDILAIQKLTKNLPEGGTPFFYHEVIDQNDGAIKVNEYYPNGLVTEFRFCQKIAQGARNFGELGGVYDPGWGMADSDHAFVFVDNHDNQRGHGGGGNRVTHKTPRDYKIAVAFMLANDYGFPRIMSSYYFGDDSSQGPPHNSDYSIKDVTIENNGLCGNGWVCEHRWNPIGNMVAFRNAVTGTTKVHWKDQNDQVSFARGNKGFFAMAKQGHMDETLQTGLPAGEYCDLITDCKKKITVDGSGNAHIVIDNSEEPILAFIVGGPSTPSNTGVHSGTSNTNSSGTGSGTGSGTGSGGGSGIVSPTNGPVPKGFHRTIILFEGRTAPGQDLFIRGGIDEGHRQGCQHTAASSACAIPIKSHDLGSSDHFAKYNAWRQGDSYLDWYGAEPGQGDYHGQTPQGTPAVWTTNQPGKPGYNELNSYGEHFWLVDIEMDCDKTENGWFEVKAVINSNWESNVPGNSCHYGNVPYRSQNHWARCGMKNVLHFSAVNCEISEIPTS
;
A
#
# COMPACT_ATOMS: atom_id res chain seq x y z
N MET A 1 62.67 4.84 -6.72
CA MET A 1 62.29 5.95 -5.83
C MET A 1 61.95 7.16 -6.68
N SER A 2 60.76 7.76 -6.49
CA SER A 2 60.34 9.18 -6.68
C SER A 2 60.88 9.96 -7.91
N THR A 3 60.17 10.79 -8.68
CA THR A 3 58.87 11.48 -8.53
C THR A 3 58.45 12.02 -9.91
N ARG A 4 57.19 12.50 -10.01
CA ARG A 4 56.40 12.78 -11.20
C ARG A 4 56.66 14.15 -11.86
N TYR A 5 56.34 14.14 -13.15
CA TYR A 5 56.12 15.24 -14.08
C TYR A 5 55.11 16.29 -13.60
N GLY A 6 55.44 17.56 -13.82
CA GLY A 6 54.50 18.68 -13.89
C GLY A 6 54.82 19.52 -15.11
N LEU A 7 53.95 19.49 -16.13
CA LEU A 7 53.75 20.54 -17.13
C LEU A 7 52.53 20.13 -17.96
N ASN A 8 51.41 20.85 -17.80
CA ASN A 8 50.36 21.13 -18.81
C ASN A 8 49.05 21.52 -18.12
N ALA A 9 49.01 22.73 -17.56
CA ALA A 9 47.78 23.46 -17.30
C ALA A 9 47.85 24.80 -18.07
N LEU A 10 48.07 24.69 -19.37
CA LEU A 10 48.02 25.80 -20.33
C LEU A 10 47.03 25.42 -21.44
N LYS A 11 45.78 25.10 -21.07
CA LYS A 11 44.66 24.85 -21.99
C LYS A 11 43.31 24.74 -21.24
N LEU A 12 42.99 25.73 -20.39
CA LEU A 12 41.62 25.93 -19.88
C LEU A 12 41.38 27.37 -19.40
N ALA A 13 42.00 28.36 -20.05
CA ALA A 13 41.89 29.77 -19.67
C ALA A 13 41.16 30.63 -20.73
N VAL A 14 40.55 30.01 -21.74
CA VAL A 14 39.86 30.74 -22.85
C VAL A 14 38.33 30.54 -22.83
N PHE A 15 37.77 29.72 -21.92
CA PHE A 15 36.33 29.41 -21.90
C PHE A 15 35.49 30.10 -20.81
N LEU A 16 36.07 30.93 -19.94
CA LEU A 16 35.35 31.51 -18.79
C LEU A 16 35.49 33.03 -18.59
N GLY A 17 36.00 33.77 -19.58
CA GLY A 17 35.80 35.23 -19.73
C GLY A 17 35.61 36.09 -18.48
N ILE A 18 36.51 36.06 -17.49
CA ILE A 18 36.51 36.99 -16.35
C ILE A 18 37.95 37.44 -16.07
N SER A 19 38.15 38.76 -16.12
CA SER A 19 39.40 39.47 -15.80
C SER A 19 39.58 39.64 -14.29
N SER A 20 40.84 39.81 -13.90
CA SER A 20 41.36 40.08 -12.55
C SER A 20 41.00 41.47 -11.98
N GLU A 21 41.06 41.58 -10.65
CA GLU A 21 40.97 42.80 -9.79
C GLU A 21 39.50 43.25 -9.50
N VAL A 22 38.97 43.45 -8.28
CA VAL A 22 39.37 44.23 -7.09
C VAL A 22 38.49 43.75 -5.90
N ALA A 23 39.06 43.22 -4.80
CA ALA A 23 39.14 43.79 -3.44
C ALA A 23 37.90 44.50 -2.82
N THR A 24 37.48 43.93 -1.67
CA THR A 24 36.93 44.57 -0.44
C THR A 24 35.54 45.22 -0.41
N SER A 25 34.71 44.64 0.47
CA SER A 25 33.61 45.20 1.29
C SER A 25 32.43 45.88 0.60
N GLU A 26 31.32 45.13 0.46
CA GLU A 26 29.95 45.67 0.51
C GLU A 26 28.95 44.51 0.66
N TYR A 27 28.59 44.17 1.90
CA TYR A 27 27.31 43.54 2.29
C TYR A 27 27.02 43.98 3.73
N CYS A 28 26.86 45.30 3.89
CA CYS A 28 26.25 45.93 5.06
C CYS A 28 25.25 46.95 4.53
N GLU A 29 24.14 46.47 3.98
CA GLU A 29 22.90 47.24 3.80
C GLU A 29 21.79 46.24 3.46
N VAL A 30 21.05 45.79 4.48
CA VAL A 30 19.57 45.68 4.54
C VAL A 30 19.25 45.24 5.97
N PHE A 31 19.28 46.17 6.93
CA PHE A 31 18.55 46.06 8.21
C PHE A 31 18.42 47.47 8.80
N CYS A 32 17.53 48.27 8.22
CA CYS A 32 17.02 49.52 8.78
C CYS A 32 15.58 49.80 8.30
N GLU A 33 14.68 48.86 8.52
CA GLU A 33 13.23 49.05 8.70
C GLU A 33 12.89 47.92 9.68
N TYR A 34 12.81 48.10 11.00
CA TYR A 34 11.82 48.82 11.79
C TYR A 34 12.49 49.23 13.12
N GLY A 35 12.43 50.52 13.47
CA GLY A 35 13.28 51.13 14.50
C GLY A 35 13.08 50.64 15.94
N CYS A 36 14.18 50.62 16.71
CA CYS A 36 14.40 51.47 17.88
C CYS A 36 15.81 51.27 18.44
N CYS A 37 16.45 52.37 18.84
CA CYS A 37 17.87 52.55 19.13
C CYS A 37 18.34 51.97 20.48
N GLY A 38 19.63 51.61 20.56
CA GLY A 38 20.33 51.43 21.84
C GLY A 38 21.77 50.90 21.70
N ASN A 39 22.75 51.81 21.72
CA ASN A 39 24.19 51.54 21.67
C ASN A 39 24.70 50.68 22.84
N SER A 40 25.18 49.46 22.58
CA SER A 40 26.27 48.82 23.34
C SER A 40 26.53 47.40 22.84
N CYS A 41 27.56 47.20 22.01
CA CYS A 41 28.39 45.99 22.00
C CYS A 41 29.48 46.10 20.92
N CYS A 42 30.40 47.04 21.12
CA CYS A 42 31.75 46.97 20.56
C CYS A 42 32.71 47.20 21.71
N ALA A 43 33.06 46.14 22.44
CA ALA A 43 34.18 46.13 23.36
C ALA A 43 34.76 44.71 23.48
N ASP A 44 35.95 44.56 22.90
CA ASP A 44 37.05 43.71 23.34
C ASP A 44 36.97 42.17 23.29
N LYS A 45 37.49 41.65 22.18
CA LYS A 45 38.55 40.63 22.02
C LYS A 45 38.84 39.67 23.20
N ARG A 46 38.71 38.36 22.93
CA ARG A 46 39.77 37.34 23.15
C ARG A 46 39.44 35.99 22.50
N ALA A 47 40.46 35.41 21.88
CA ALA A 47 40.46 34.07 21.29
C ALA A 47 40.30 32.97 22.35
N ILE A 48 39.63 31.86 21.99
CA ILE A 48 39.69 30.60 22.74
C ILE A 48 40.34 29.54 21.84
N ALA A 49 41.51 29.08 22.26
CA ALA A 49 42.18 27.89 21.78
C ALA A 49 41.56 26.65 22.46
N VAL A 50 41.39 25.56 21.70
CA VAL A 50 40.85 24.29 22.18
C VAL A 50 41.97 23.49 22.87
N GLY A 51 41.88 23.37 24.21
CA GLY A 51 42.77 22.59 25.06
C GLY A 51 42.06 21.38 25.68
N SER A 52 42.80 20.28 25.74
CA SER A 52 42.46 18.93 26.24
C SER A 52 41.99 18.83 27.70
N ILE A 53 40.80 18.22 27.93
CA ILE A 53 40.36 17.55 29.18
C ILE A 53 39.32 16.49 28.73
N PHE A 54 39.58 15.18 28.77
CA PHE A 54 39.31 14.28 29.89
C PHE A 54 40.25 13.06 29.88
N GLY A 55 40.67 12.65 31.08
CA GLY A 55 41.61 11.56 31.32
C GLY A 55 41.01 10.15 31.27
N ASN A 56 41.90 9.20 31.01
CA ASN A 56 41.86 7.77 31.35
C ASN A 56 40.48 7.10 31.42
N ARG A 57 39.99 6.64 30.27
CA ARG A 57 39.39 5.31 30.06
C ARG A 57 39.52 4.97 28.57
N LYS A 58 40.10 3.81 28.25
CA LYS A 58 40.23 3.30 26.87
C LYS A 58 38.84 3.22 26.23
N LEU A 59 38.64 3.91 25.11
CA LEU A 59 37.52 3.65 24.20
C LEU A 59 38.09 3.19 22.87
N SER A 60 37.68 1.98 22.46
CA SER A 60 37.97 1.38 21.16
C SER A 60 37.28 2.19 20.07
N ILE A 61 38.02 2.59 19.03
CA ILE A 61 37.51 3.29 17.85
C ILE A 61 37.04 2.23 16.85
N ASP A 62 35.75 2.22 16.54
CA ASP A 62 35.22 1.59 15.33
C ASP A 62 34.69 2.69 14.39
N THR A 63 35.05 2.58 13.12
CA THR A 63 34.96 3.66 12.13
C THR A 63 33.60 3.69 11.44
N THR A 64 32.70 4.61 11.82
CA THR A 64 31.90 5.44 10.90
C THR A 64 31.02 6.44 11.67
N THR A 65 31.04 7.70 11.21
CA THR A 65 30.22 8.87 11.63
C THR A 65 30.88 9.84 12.63
N ILE A 66 31.15 11.07 12.17
CA ILE A 66 31.48 12.23 13.00
C ILE A 66 30.25 13.14 13.02
N THR A 67 29.65 13.35 14.18
CA THR A 67 28.61 14.36 14.40
C THR A 67 29.25 15.59 15.04
N MET A 68 29.28 16.72 14.34
CA MET A 68 29.67 18.00 14.92
C MET A 68 28.42 18.71 15.46
N MET A 69 28.35 18.92 16.79
CA MET A 69 27.36 19.80 17.39
C MET A 69 27.97 21.19 17.57
N ILE A 70 27.39 22.21 16.94
CA ILE A 70 27.67 23.61 17.26
C ILE A 70 26.42 24.16 17.94
N THR A 71 26.57 24.64 19.17
CA THR A 71 25.52 25.35 19.90
C THR A 71 25.83 26.84 19.85
N ASP A 72 24.87 27.65 19.38
CA ASP A 72 24.85 29.08 19.65
C ASP A 72 24.02 29.32 20.93
N SER A 73 24.34 30.40 21.64
CA SER A 73 23.87 30.88 22.93
C SER A 73 22.36 31.17 23.08
N GLY A 74 21.52 30.54 22.27
CA GLY A 74 20.06 30.54 22.40
C GLY A 74 19.44 29.27 21.80
N ASN A 75 19.57 28.13 22.49
CA ASN A 75 18.81 26.87 22.33
C ASN A 75 18.00 26.68 21.02
N ARG A 76 18.66 26.72 19.85
CA ARG A 76 18.11 26.30 18.56
C ARG A 76 19.10 25.37 17.87
N LEU A 77 18.66 24.16 17.54
CA LEU A 77 19.45 23.23 16.72
C LEU A 77 19.38 23.67 15.25
N LEU A 78 20.52 23.99 14.65
CA LEU A 78 20.62 24.15 13.20
C LEU A 78 20.87 22.77 12.57
N CYS A 79 19.92 22.24 11.80
CA CYS A 79 20.08 20.97 11.10
C CYS A 79 20.71 21.23 9.73
N ILE A 80 21.97 20.82 9.53
CA ILE A 80 22.62 20.80 8.21
C ILE A 80 22.36 19.44 7.58
N ARG A 81 21.86 19.42 6.33
CA ARG A 81 21.65 18.21 5.52
C ARG A 81 22.87 17.28 5.57
N THR A 82 22.66 16.05 6.04
CA THR A 82 23.60 14.95 5.82
C THR A 82 23.65 14.63 4.33
N PHE A 83 24.77 14.93 3.67
CA PHE A 83 25.08 14.35 2.37
C PHE A 83 25.56 12.91 2.59
N CYS A 84 24.84 11.92 2.06
CA CYS A 84 25.40 10.59 1.87
C CYS A 84 26.54 10.67 0.86
N ILE A 85 27.78 10.47 1.33
CA ILE A 85 28.94 10.28 0.47
C ILE A 85 28.92 8.84 -0.04
N LEU A 86 28.60 8.66 -1.33
CA LEU A 86 28.90 7.44 -2.07
C LEU A 86 30.42 7.38 -2.29
N LEU A 87 31.12 6.57 -1.50
CA LEU A 87 32.50 6.19 -1.80
C LEU A 87 32.48 5.03 -2.80
N SER A 88 32.62 5.34 -4.10
CA SER A 88 32.99 4.32 -5.08
C SER A 88 34.45 3.89 -4.83
N LYS A 89 34.67 2.60 -4.52
CA LYS A 89 36.02 2.02 -4.55
C LYS A 89 36.50 1.97 -6.00
N GLY A 90 37.42 2.85 -6.36
CA GLY A 90 38.11 2.78 -7.65
C GLY A 90 39.03 3.97 -7.93
N GLY A 91 40.31 3.82 -7.58
CA GLY A 91 41.46 4.42 -8.29
C GLY A 91 41.54 5.95 -8.43
N SER A 92 42.40 6.55 -7.60
CA SER A 92 43.29 7.69 -7.90
C SER A 92 42.72 8.98 -8.54
N ASN A 93 42.72 10.05 -7.73
CA ASN A 93 42.77 11.48 -8.10
C ASN A 93 41.69 12.04 -9.03
N ILE A 94 40.73 12.83 -8.49
CA ILE A 94 40.16 14.04 -9.13
C ILE A 94 39.55 14.94 -8.03
N PHE A 95 39.86 16.24 -8.08
CA PHE A 95 39.24 17.31 -7.30
C PHE A 95 37.92 17.73 -7.97
N THR A 96 36.85 17.95 -7.20
CA THR A 96 35.62 18.61 -7.70
C THR A 96 35.08 19.60 -6.66
N SER A 97 34.91 20.86 -7.06
CA SER A 97 34.36 21.95 -6.23
C SER A 97 32.83 21.90 -6.17
N PHE A 98 32.22 22.19 -5.02
CA PHE A 98 30.78 22.41 -4.88
C PHE A 98 30.47 23.91 -4.67
N LYS A 99 29.53 24.46 -5.43
CA LYS A 99 28.86 25.75 -5.15
C LYS A 99 27.50 25.44 -4.52
N ALA A 100 27.21 26.03 -3.36
CA ALA A 100 25.88 26.03 -2.75
C ALA A 100 25.12 27.30 -3.18
N PHE A 101 23.87 27.15 -3.61
CA PHE A 101 22.91 28.26 -3.72
C PHE A 101 22.01 28.23 -2.48
N VAL A 102 21.91 29.36 -1.77
CA VAL A 102 20.94 29.57 -0.69
C VAL A 102 19.77 30.36 -1.27
N LEU A 103 18.57 29.77 -1.27
CA LEU A 103 17.33 30.50 -1.53
C LEU A 103 16.81 31.04 -0.18
N GLN A 104 16.79 32.36 -0.02
CA GLN A 104 16.15 33.05 1.09
C GLN A 104 14.65 33.14 0.81
N ASN A 105 13.82 32.41 1.55
CA ASN A 105 12.43 32.77 1.81
C ASN A 105 12.26 32.88 3.33
N ASN A 106 11.95 34.08 3.80
CA ASN A 106 11.65 34.40 5.19
C ASN A 106 10.17 34.10 5.47
N GLU A 107 9.86 32.94 6.03
CA GLU A 107 8.68 32.71 6.87
C GLU A 107 9.08 31.81 8.06
N PRO A 108 8.44 31.93 9.23
CA PRO A 108 8.86 31.19 10.42
C PRO A 108 8.60 29.70 10.20
N ALA A 109 9.66 28.90 10.27
CA ALA A 109 9.57 27.45 10.30
C ALA A 109 8.93 27.02 11.62
N ASP A 110 7.67 26.59 11.55
CA ASP A 110 7.14 25.64 12.51
C ASP A 110 7.98 24.35 12.40
N ASP A 111 8.24 23.70 13.54
CA ASP A 111 9.07 22.51 13.67
C ASP A 111 8.50 21.31 12.88
N GLU A 112 8.74 21.27 11.57
CA GLU A 112 8.41 20.14 10.71
C GLU A 112 9.55 19.10 10.79
N ILE A 113 9.32 18.07 11.60
CA ILE A 113 9.90 16.74 11.42
C ILE A 113 9.79 16.40 9.93
N CYS A 114 10.83 15.82 9.29
CA CYS A 114 10.75 15.37 7.89
C CYS A 114 9.57 14.38 7.70
N VAL A 115 8.39 14.91 7.37
CA VAL A 115 7.21 14.14 7.00
C VAL A 115 7.44 13.68 5.56
N LEU A 116 7.18 12.41 5.26
CA LEU A 116 6.94 11.98 3.88
C LEU A 116 5.95 12.97 3.24
N ALA A 117 6.11 13.30 1.95
CA ALA A 117 5.18 14.18 1.25
C ALA A 117 3.74 13.82 1.63
N ASP A 118 3.05 14.77 2.31
CA ASP A 118 1.65 14.61 2.70
C ASP A 118 0.88 14.08 1.49
N TYR A 119 -0.03 13.11 1.71
CA TYR A 119 -0.91 12.53 0.69
C TYR A 119 -0.37 11.44 -0.26
N THR A 120 0.86 10.95 -0.11
CA THR A 120 1.41 9.88 -0.99
C THR A 120 1.28 8.45 -0.46
N ASP A 121 0.97 8.24 0.83
CA ASP A 121 0.77 6.91 1.40
C ASP A 121 -0.60 6.33 0.98
N PRO A 122 -0.63 5.19 0.25
CA PRO A 122 -1.88 4.57 -0.15
C PRO A 122 -2.55 3.75 0.97
N HIS A 123 -1.99 3.65 2.18
CA HIS A 123 -2.57 2.91 3.31
C HIS A 123 -2.78 1.41 3.03
N CYS A 124 -1.83 0.84 2.28
CA CYS A 124 -1.92 -0.51 1.72
C CYS A 124 -1.31 -1.63 2.59
N SER A 125 -0.70 -1.31 3.73
CA SER A 125 0.04 -2.28 4.57
C SER A 125 1.00 -3.16 3.77
N GLY A 126 1.82 -2.53 2.91
CA GLY A 126 2.80 -3.21 2.06
C GLY A 126 2.27 -3.79 0.74
N LYS A 127 0.96 -3.81 0.51
CA LYS A 127 0.39 -4.14 -0.81
C LYS A 127 0.68 -3.01 -1.81
N GLN A 128 0.79 -3.32 -3.09
CA GLN A 128 1.41 -2.42 -4.08
C GLN A 128 0.59 -2.19 -5.35
N ALA A 129 -0.61 -2.75 -5.48
CA ALA A 129 -1.41 -2.58 -6.69
C ALA A 129 -2.90 -2.39 -6.37
N ILE A 130 -3.56 -1.53 -7.16
CA ILE A 130 -5.00 -1.30 -7.06
C ILE A 130 -5.70 -1.64 -8.38
N VAL A 131 -7.03 -1.80 -8.35
CA VAL A 131 -7.85 -2.02 -9.54
C VAL A 131 -8.87 -0.89 -9.71
N HIS A 132 -9.10 -0.44 -10.95
CA HIS A 132 -10.23 0.43 -11.27
C HIS A 132 -11.41 -0.44 -11.70
N LEU A 133 -12.39 -0.64 -10.80
CA LEU A 133 -13.64 -1.35 -11.12
C LEU A 133 -14.63 -0.37 -11.77
N PHE A 134 -14.33 0.02 -13.01
CA PHE A 134 -15.02 1.09 -13.72
C PHE A 134 -16.49 0.75 -13.99
N GLU A 135 -17.39 1.61 -13.53
CA GLU A 135 -18.86 1.48 -13.61
C GLU A 135 -19.47 0.30 -12.82
N TRP A 136 -18.73 -0.35 -11.93
CA TRP A 136 -19.29 -1.43 -11.12
C TRP A 136 -20.29 -0.89 -10.08
N LYS A 137 -21.29 -1.69 -9.71
CA LYS A 137 -22.17 -1.41 -8.57
C LYS A 137 -21.44 -1.61 -7.26
N PHE A 138 -21.85 -0.88 -6.22
CA PHE A 138 -21.23 -1.00 -4.90
C PHE A 138 -21.35 -2.43 -4.35
N SER A 139 -22.49 -3.10 -4.55
CA SER A 139 -22.68 -4.49 -4.16
C SER A 139 -21.71 -5.46 -4.85
N ASP A 140 -21.44 -5.26 -6.14
CA ASP A 140 -20.53 -6.10 -6.91
C ASP A 140 -19.08 -5.88 -6.49
N ILE A 141 -18.69 -4.62 -6.22
CA ILE A 141 -17.37 -4.29 -5.67
C ILE A 141 -17.16 -4.96 -4.31
N ALA A 142 -18.14 -4.87 -3.40
CA ALA A 142 -18.07 -5.50 -2.08
C ALA A 142 -17.86 -7.02 -2.17
N ASN A 143 -18.64 -7.68 -3.02
CA ASN A 143 -18.49 -9.11 -3.28
C ASN A 143 -17.13 -9.45 -3.88
N GLU A 144 -16.62 -8.60 -4.78
CA GLU A 144 -15.33 -8.77 -5.44
C GLU A 144 -14.14 -8.62 -4.48
N CYS A 145 -14.23 -7.68 -3.53
CA CYS A 145 -13.26 -7.52 -2.45
C CYS A 145 -13.08 -8.82 -1.67
N GLU A 146 -14.17 -9.42 -1.22
CA GLU A 146 -14.16 -10.63 -0.38
C GLU A 146 -13.78 -11.90 -1.16
N ARG A 147 -14.36 -12.08 -2.35
CA ARG A 147 -14.21 -13.33 -3.09
C ARG A 147 -12.89 -13.43 -3.84
N TYR A 148 -12.27 -12.29 -4.19
CA TYR A 148 -11.11 -12.26 -5.08
C TYR A 148 -10.01 -11.28 -4.67
N LEU A 149 -10.30 -9.97 -4.57
CA LEU A 149 -9.25 -8.94 -4.46
C LEU A 149 -8.43 -9.08 -3.17
N GLY A 150 -9.09 -9.29 -2.03
CA GLY A 150 -8.42 -9.51 -0.75
C GLY A 150 -7.50 -10.73 -0.80
N LYS A 151 -7.97 -11.83 -1.41
CA LYS A 151 -7.21 -13.09 -1.55
C LYS A 151 -6.02 -12.99 -2.50
N LYS A 152 -6.14 -12.19 -3.57
CA LYS A 152 -5.05 -11.94 -4.53
C LYS A 152 -4.07 -10.86 -4.07
N GLY A 153 -4.33 -10.23 -2.91
CA GLY A 153 -3.43 -9.24 -2.33
C GLY A 153 -3.51 -7.85 -2.97
N PHE A 154 -4.63 -7.50 -3.61
CA PHE A 154 -4.84 -6.13 -4.05
C PHE A 154 -4.87 -5.19 -2.84
N CYS A 155 -4.23 -4.03 -2.98
CA CYS A 155 -4.30 -2.98 -1.99
C CYS A 155 -5.71 -2.39 -1.90
N GLY A 156 -6.34 -2.10 -3.04
CA GLY A 156 -7.58 -1.35 -3.04
C GLY A 156 -8.25 -1.25 -4.40
N VAL A 157 -9.38 -0.54 -4.40
CA VAL A 157 -10.26 -0.32 -5.54
C VAL A 157 -10.41 1.18 -5.78
N GLN A 158 -10.15 1.62 -7.00
CA GLN A 158 -10.71 2.88 -7.50
C GLN A 158 -12.16 2.65 -7.93
N THR A 159 -13.10 3.41 -7.39
CA THR A 159 -14.50 3.45 -7.86
C THR A 159 -14.68 4.57 -8.87
N SER A 160 -15.66 4.45 -9.76
CA SER A 160 -16.16 5.60 -10.53
C SER A 160 -16.81 6.67 -9.62
N PRO A 161 -17.09 7.90 -10.13
CA PRO A 161 -17.63 8.99 -9.32
C PRO A 161 -18.93 8.65 -8.60
N VAL A 162 -18.92 8.74 -7.26
CA VAL A 162 -20.02 8.26 -6.40
C VAL A 162 -21.09 9.32 -6.14
N ASN A 163 -20.76 10.58 -6.43
CA ASN A 163 -21.67 11.70 -6.23
C ASN A 163 -22.82 11.70 -7.24
N GLU A 164 -23.82 12.52 -6.99
CA GLU A 164 -24.94 12.74 -7.89
C GLU A 164 -24.50 13.51 -9.15
N TYR A 165 -24.98 13.05 -10.30
CA TYR A 165 -24.62 13.60 -11.61
C TYR A 165 -25.82 13.61 -12.57
N THR A 166 -25.61 14.17 -13.77
CA THR A 166 -26.66 14.30 -14.80
C THR A 166 -27.17 12.96 -15.34
N VAL A 167 -28.46 12.86 -15.66
CA VAL A 167 -29.02 11.70 -16.36
C VAL A 167 -29.16 12.02 -17.85
N ILE A 168 -28.39 11.33 -18.71
CA ILE A 168 -28.38 11.61 -20.15
C ILE A 168 -29.05 10.47 -20.92
N THR A 169 -30.20 10.77 -21.53
CA THR A 169 -31.01 9.79 -22.28
C THR A 169 -31.43 10.25 -23.67
N LYS A 170 -31.33 11.55 -23.97
CA LYS A 170 -31.79 12.12 -25.26
C LYS A 170 -30.74 12.02 -26.36
N GLU A 171 -29.50 12.38 -26.04
CA GLU A 171 -28.38 12.41 -26.98
C GLU A 171 -27.71 11.03 -27.09
N TYR A 172 -27.62 10.35 -25.94
CA TYR A 172 -26.96 9.06 -25.78
C TYR A 172 -27.77 8.22 -24.80
N ILE A 173 -27.64 6.89 -24.89
CA ILE A 173 -28.28 5.97 -23.95
C ILE A 173 -27.38 5.83 -22.72
N ARG A 174 -27.60 6.68 -21.70
CA ARG A 174 -26.93 6.61 -20.39
C ARG A 174 -25.41 6.37 -20.51
N PRO A 175 -24.70 7.29 -21.20
CA PRO A 175 -23.28 7.13 -21.48
C PRO A 175 -22.47 7.17 -20.19
N TRP A 176 -21.32 6.51 -20.17
CA TRP A 176 -20.46 6.44 -18.97
C TRP A 176 -20.02 7.82 -18.49
N TRP A 177 -19.76 8.75 -19.42
CA TRP A 177 -19.26 10.09 -19.11
C TRP A 177 -20.33 11.00 -18.49
N GLU A 178 -21.60 10.54 -18.39
CA GLU A 178 -22.64 11.26 -17.63
C GLU A 178 -22.25 11.39 -16.14
N ARG A 179 -21.44 10.45 -15.61
CA ARG A 179 -20.93 10.45 -14.22
C ARG A 179 -19.96 11.58 -13.94
N TYR A 180 -19.27 12.04 -14.97
CA TYR A 180 -18.28 13.12 -14.89
C TYR A 180 -18.94 14.50 -15.05
N GLN A 181 -20.20 14.61 -14.66
CA GLN A 181 -20.99 15.84 -14.70
C GLN A 181 -21.77 16.02 -13.41
N PRO A 182 -21.09 16.45 -12.33
CA PRO A 182 -21.71 16.59 -11.02
C PRO A 182 -22.92 17.52 -11.04
N VAL A 183 -23.96 17.12 -10.31
CA VAL A 183 -25.14 17.93 -10.02
C VAL A 183 -25.20 18.25 -8.53
N SER A 184 -24.79 17.31 -7.68
CA SER A 184 -24.52 17.58 -6.27
C SER A 184 -23.44 16.66 -5.71
N TYR A 185 -23.04 16.87 -4.46
CA TYR A 185 -22.12 16.00 -3.73
C TYR A 185 -22.81 14.93 -2.86
N LYS A 186 -24.12 14.68 -3.08
CA LYS A 186 -24.82 13.54 -2.48
C LYS A 186 -24.30 12.22 -3.04
N ILE A 187 -24.16 11.18 -2.23
CA ILE A 187 -23.81 9.84 -2.71
C ILE A 187 -25.06 9.15 -3.26
N ALA A 188 -25.32 9.37 -4.54
CA ALA A 188 -26.47 8.84 -5.26
C ALA A 188 -26.12 8.67 -6.74
N SER A 189 -25.52 7.53 -7.08
CA SER A 189 -25.00 7.23 -8.42
C SER A 189 -25.75 6.06 -9.05
N ARG A 190 -25.50 5.76 -10.32
CA ARG A 190 -25.99 4.53 -10.97
C ARG A 190 -25.40 3.27 -10.31
N SER A 191 -24.25 3.38 -9.62
CA SER A 191 -23.64 2.28 -8.86
C SER A 191 -24.38 1.94 -7.55
N GLY A 192 -25.20 2.86 -7.03
CA GLY A 192 -25.93 2.71 -5.78
C GLY A 192 -26.05 4.00 -4.96
N ASN A 193 -26.70 3.90 -3.81
CA ASN A 193 -26.87 4.96 -2.82
C ASN A 193 -25.80 4.93 -1.71
N GLU A 194 -25.85 5.90 -0.79
CA GLU A 194 -24.91 6.03 0.33
C GLU A 194 -24.86 4.80 1.26
N VAL A 195 -26.00 4.15 1.52
CA VAL A 195 -26.05 2.95 2.38
C VAL A 195 -25.31 1.79 1.72
N GLU A 196 -25.53 1.59 0.43
CA GLU A 196 -24.84 0.58 -0.36
C GLU A 196 -23.34 0.89 -0.51
N PHE A 197 -23.00 2.17 -0.68
CA PHE A 197 -21.63 2.64 -0.71
C PHE A 197 -20.90 2.35 0.61
N LYS A 198 -21.48 2.73 1.75
CA LYS A 198 -20.89 2.46 3.06
C LYS A 198 -20.73 0.96 3.30
N ASN A 199 -21.73 0.15 2.96
CA ASN A 199 -21.64 -1.30 3.08
C ASN A 199 -20.45 -1.87 2.28
N MET A 200 -20.24 -1.37 1.06
CA MET A 200 -19.11 -1.76 0.23
C MET A 200 -17.77 -1.36 0.84
N VAL A 201 -17.64 -0.13 1.33
CA VAL A 201 -16.43 0.35 2.01
C VAL A 201 -16.10 -0.51 3.23
N ASP A 202 -17.08 -0.76 4.11
CA ASP A 202 -16.90 -1.58 5.31
C ASP A 202 -16.44 -3.00 4.96
N ARG A 203 -17.11 -3.65 3.99
CA ARG A 203 -16.79 -5.02 3.57
C ARG A 203 -15.42 -5.15 2.91
N CYS A 204 -15.05 -4.20 2.04
CA CYS A 204 -13.73 -4.18 1.43
C CYS A 204 -12.63 -3.95 2.48
N LYS A 205 -12.83 -3.01 3.40
CA LYS A 205 -11.89 -2.74 4.49
C LYS A 205 -11.67 -3.97 5.39
N ASN A 206 -12.72 -4.73 5.69
CA ASN A 206 -12.65 -5.94 6.52
C ASN A 206 -11.78 -7.05 5.91
N VAL A 207 -11.55 -7.04 4.59
CA VAL A 207 -10.65 -7.98 3.90
C VAL A 207 -9.35 -7.31 3.45
N GLY A 208 -9.02 -6.15 4.04
CA GLY A 208 -7.79 -5.41 3.80
C GLY A 208 -7.70 -4.79 2.41
N VAL A 209 -8.84 -4.46 1.79
CA VAL A 209 -8.94 -3.78 0.49
C VAL A 209 -9.45 -2.35 0.72
N ARG A 210 -8.61 -1.36 0.43
CA ARG A 210 -8.93 0.07 0.57
C ARG A 210 -9.83 0.55 -0.57
N ILE A 211 -10.63 1.59 -0.32
CA ILE A 211 -11.44 2.25 -1.34
C ILE A 211 -10.87 3.63 -1.63
N TYR A 212 -10.66 3.92 -2.92
CA TYR A 212 -10.30 5.23 -3.45
C TYR A 212 -11.41 5.72 -4.37
N VAL A 213 -11.91 6.92 -4.13
CA VAL A 213 -13.04 7.45 -4.90
C VAL A 213 -12.54 8.35 -6.02
N ASP A 214 -13.03 8.13 -7.23
CA ASP A 214 -12.90 9.09 -8.32
C ASP A 214 -13.76 10.32 -8.03
N VAL A 215 -13.14 11.49 -7.90
CA VAL A 215 -13.82 12.73 -7.49
C VAL A 215 -13.69 13.80 -8.57
N VAL A 216 -14.83 14.39 -8.93
CA VAL A 216 -14.93 15.42 -9.96
C VAL A 216 -15.18 16.76 -9.29
N ILE A 217 -14.12 17.56 -9.20
CA ILE A 217 -14.11 18.83 -8.44
C ILE A 217 -13.67 20.03 -9.28
N ASN A 218 -13.30 19.80 -10.55
CA ASN A 218 -12.98 20.86 -11.50
C ASN A 218 -14.23 21.64 -11.93
N HIS A 219 -15.30 20.92 -12.22
CA HIS A 219 -16.49 21.44 -12.87
C HIS A 219 -17.77 20.80 -12.33
N MET A 220 -18.92 21.36 -12.71
CA MET A 220 -20.24 20.75 -12.56
C MET A 220 -20.80 20.35 -13.94
N ALA A 221 -22.09 20.05 -14.04
CA ALA A 221 -22.73 19.66 -15.30
C ALA A 221 -22.44 20.63 -16.47
N GLY A 222 -22.31 20.08 -17.67
CA GLY A 222 -22.05 20.85 -18.88
C GLY A 222 -23.21 21.73 -19.30
N LEU A 223 -22.89 22.86 -19.93
CA LEU A 223 -23.83 23.86 -20.41
C LEU A 223 -24.92 23.26 -21.30
N GLY A 224 -26.10 23.90 -21.31
CA GLY A 224 -27.25 23.46 -22.11
C GLY A 224 -28.06 22.33 -21.46
N ARG A 225 -27.74 21.94 -20.23
CA ARG A 225 -28.43 20.87 -19.49
C ARG A 225 -29.26 21.43 -18.34
N THR A 226 -30.47 20.91 -18.18
CA THR A 226 -31.35 21.18 -17.04
C THR A 226 -32.15 19.92 -16.71
N GLY A 227 -32.53 19.76 -15.45
CA GLY A 227 -33.35 18.64 -15.01
C GLY A 227 -33.05 18.24 -13.58
N LYS A 228 -33.10 16.94 -13.32
CA LYS A 228 -32.73 16.35 -12.04
C LYS A 228 -31.56 15.39 -12.21
N GLY A 229 -30.64 15.41 -11.26
CA GLY A 229 -29.57 14.41 -11.18
C GLY A 229 -30.08 13.05 -10.72
N THR A 230 -29.18 12.07 -10.68
CA THR A 230 -29.44 10.70 -10.20
C THR A 230 -29.94 10.64 -8.75
N GLY A 231 -29.67 11.64 -7.93
CA GLY A 231 -30.12 11.80 -6.54
C GLY A 231 -31.31 12.74 -6.36
N GLY A 232 -31.96 13.16 -7.46
CA GLY A 232 -33.16 13.98 -7.47
C GLY A 232 -32.96 15.49 -7.28
N SER A 233 -31.74 15.99 -7.11
CA SER A 233 -31.46 17.42 -7.02
C SER A 233 -31.71 18.08 -8.37
N SER A 234 -32.43 19.20 -8.37
CA SER A 234 -32.62 20.01 -9.58
C SER A 234 -31.33 20.74 -9.97
N PHE A 235 -31.15 21.01 -11.26
CA PHE A 235 -30.09 21.88 -11.74
C PHE A 235 -30.47 22.57 -13.06
N ASP A 236 -29.85 23.71 -13.31
CA ASP A 236 -29.81 24.38 -14.60
C ASP A 236 -28.38 24.88 -14.86
N SER A 237 -27.63 24.09 -15.62
CA SER A 237 -26.22 24.39 -15.94
C SER A 237 -26.03 25.67 -16.74
N SER A 238 -27.02 26.07 -17.55
CA SER A 238 -26.92 27.29 -18.37
C SER A 238 -27.01 28.55 -17.50
N ASN A 239 -27.71 28.44 -16.36
CA ASN A 239 -27.82 29.47 -15.34
C ASN A 239 -26.84 29.25 -14.16
N TYR A 240 -25.96 28.24 -14.25
CA TYR A 240 -25.00 27.88 -13.19
C TYR A 240 -25.69 27.59 -11.85
N ASP A 241 -26.92 27.07 -11.89
CA ASP A 241 -27.75 26.82 -10.72
C ASP A 241 -27.70 25.35 -10.31
N PHE A 242 -27.02 25.08 -9.19
CA PHE A 242 -26.82 23.76 -8.60
C PHE A 242 -27.21 23.80 -7.11
N PRO A 243 -28.52 23.89 -6.80
CA PRO A 243 -29.03 24.04 -5.43
C PRO A 243 -28.72 22.85 -4.51
N GLY A 244 -28.32 21.71 -5.07
CA GLY A 244 -27.88 20.54 -4.29
C GLY A 244 -26.55 20.72 -3.54
N VAL A 245 -25.72 21.69 -3.92
CA VAL A 245 -24.45 22.08 -3.23
C VAL A 245 -24.51 23.48 -2.60
N PRO A 246 -25.67 24.14 -2.70
CA PRO A 246 -25.89 25.43 -3.40
C PRO A 246 -24.67 26.11 -4.05
N PHE A 247 -24.43 25.83 -5.33
CA PHE A 247 -23.64 26.71 -6.20
C PHE A 247 -24.55 27.50 -7.14
N SER A 248 -24.30 28.80 -7.22
CA SER A 248 -24.79 29.73 -8.23
C SER A 248 -23.63 30.30 -9.07
N ARG A 249 -23.93 31.09 -10.10
CA ARG A 249 -22.97 31.73 -11.02
C ARG A 249 -21.68 32.27 -10.39
N GLN A 250 -21.75 32.89 -9.21
CA GLN A 250 -20.59 33.49 -8.53
C GLN A 250 -19.49 32.48 -8.13
N HIS A 251 -19.79 31.18 -8.08
CA HIS A 251 -18.85 30.13 -7.66
C HIS A 251 -18.11 29.49 -8.83
N PHE A 252 -18.32 29.99 -10.04
CA PHE A 252 -17.71 29.50 -11.28
C PHE A 252 -16.75 30.54 -11.82
N ASN A 253 -15.76 30.10 -12.60
CA ASN A 253 -14.82 31.00 -13.22
C ASN A 253 -15.53 31.98 -14.15
N ASP A 254 -15.21 33.27 -13.95
CA ASP A 254 -15.73 34.32 -14.80
C ASP A 254 -15.11 34.28 -16.18
N LYS A 255 -15.90 34.68 -17.18
CA LYS A 255 -15.47 34.68 -18.58
C LYS A 255 -14.19 35.50 -18.77
N ASP A 256 -13.98 36.54 -17.97
CA ASP A 256 -12.81 37.42 -18.03
C ASP A 256 -11.52 36.74 -17.58
N LYS A 257 -11.58 35.66 -16.79
CA LYS A 257 -10.42 34.84 -16.43
C LYS A 257 -10.02 33.85 -17.51
N CYS A 258 -10.95 33.51 -18.40
CA CYS A 258 -10.72 32.61 -19.53
C CYS A 258 -10.24 33.40 -20.76
N PRO A 259 -9.00 33.21 -21.22
CA PRO A 259 -8.44 33.94 -22.36
C PRO A 259 -9.08 33.56 -23.70
N SER A 260 -9.81 32.43 -23.80
CA SER A 260 -10.52 32.06 -25.02
C SER A 260 -11.72 32.97 -25.28
N HIS A 261 -11.96 33.33 -26.55
CA HIS A 261 -13.15 34.07 -26.97
C HIS A 261 -14.46 33.28 -26.71
N ASP A 262 -14.47 31.99 -27.01
CA ASP A 262 -15.66 31.12 -26.87
C ASP A 262 -15.87 30.57 -25.44
N GLY A 263 -14.96 30.88 -24.51
CA GLY A 263 -15.00 30.40 -23.14
C GLY A 263 -14.50 28.96 -22.95
N MET A 264 -14.12 28.26 -24.03
CA MET A 264 -13.69 26.87 -24.01
C MET A 264 -12.17 26.73 -23.93
N VAL A 265 -11.71 25.58 -23.41
CA VAL A 265 -10.31 25.19 -23.55
C VAL A 265 -10.02 24.89 -25.03
N ASN A 266 -9.14 25.68 -25.64
CA ASN A 266 -8.74 25.54 -27.04
C ASN A 266 -7.26 25.83 -27.29
N ASN A 267 -6.50 26.19 -26.25
CA ASN A 267 -5.05 26.38 -26.32
C ASN A 267 -4.35 25.72 -25.14
N TYR A 268 -3.90 24.46 -25.33
CA TYR A 268 -3.13 23.72 -24.32
C TYR A 268 -1.71 24.23 -24.09
N GLY A 269 -1.25 25.22 -24.87
CA GLY A 269 0.00 25.94 -24.66
C GLY A 269 -0.10 27.12 -23.69
N ASP A 270 -1.30 27.45 -23.19
CA ASP A 270 -1.53 28.53 -22.22
C ASP A 270 -2.15 27.98 -20.92
N PRO A 271 -1.42 28.00 -19.79
CA PRO A 271 -1.93 27.56 -18.50
C PRO A 271 -3.24 28.25 -18.06
N ASN A 272 -3.44 29.53 -18.40
CA ASN A 272 -4.67 30.24 -18.04
C ASN A 272 -5.87 29.75 -18.87
N ASN A 273 -5.64 29.40 -20.14
CA ASN A 273 -6.66 28.77 -20.97
C ASN A 273 -7.05 27.40 -20.40
N VAL A 274 -6.06 26.57 -20.06
CA VAL A 274 -6.29 25.22 -19.56
C VAL A 274 -7.00 25.19 -18.19
N ARG A 275 -6.68 26.14 -17.30
CA ARG A 275 -7.15 26.12 -15.89
C ARG A 275 -8.33 27.04 -15.56
N ASN A 276 -8.71 27.96 -16.45
CA ASN A 276 -9.80 28.91 -16.19
C ASN A 276 -10.92 28.87 -17.24
N CYS A 277 -10.78 28.08 -18.32
CA CYS A 277 -11.80 27.94 -19.36
C CYS A 277 -12.57 26.62 -19.23
N PHE A 278 -13.72 26.54 -19.89
CA PHE A 278 -14.61 25.39 -19.81
C PHE A 278 -14.05 24.21 -20.61
N LEU A 279 -13.61 23.17 -19.91
CA LEU A 279 -13.23 21.89 -20.52
C LEU A 279 -14.46 21.29 -21.21
N VAL A 280 -14.46 21.24 -22.55
CA VAL A 280 -15.56 20.71 -23.39
C VAL A 280 -16.96 21.22 -23.01
N GLY A 281 -17.06 22.45 -22.52
CA GLY A 281 -18.32 23.08 -22.11
C GLY A 281 -18.83 22.70 -20.72
N LEU A 282 -18.00 22.08 -19.89
CA LEU A 282 -18.28 21.80 -18.48
C LEU A 282 -18.16 23.09 -17.64
N THR A 283 -19.12 23.31 -16.74
CA THR A 283 -19.19 24.56 -15.95
C THR A 283 -18.07 24.58 -14.91
N ASP A 284 -17.05 25.40 -15.16
CA ASP A 284 -15.78 25.39 -14.45
C ASP A 284 -15.83 26.15 -13.12
N LEU A 285 -15.58 25.46 -12.01
CA LEU A 285 -15.67 26.02 -10.65
C LEU A 285 -14.49 26.96 -10.38
N ASP A 286 -14.71 27.99 -9.54
CA ASP A 286 -13.64 28.88 -9.07
C ASP A 286 -13.07 28.36 -7.75
N GLN A 287 -12.15 27.39 -7.81
CA GLN A 287 -11.57 26.78 -6.60
C GLN A 287 -10.67 27.73 -5.81
N LYS A 288 -10.42 28.97 -6.28
CA LYS A 288 -9.75 30.00 -5.47
C LYS A 288 -10.64 30.47 -4.31
N GLN A 289 -11.96 30.36 -4.45
CA GLN A 289 -12.90 30.82 -3.44
C GLN A 289 -12.99 29.86 -2.26
N GLU A 290 -12.88 30.40 -1.05
CA GLU A 290 -12.98 29.63 0.19
C GLU A 290 -14.30 28.84 0.28
N TYR A 291 -15.42 29.42 -0.16
CA TYR A 291 -16.71 28.72 -0.17
C TYR A 291 -16.68 27.46 -1.04
N VAL A 292 -16.11 27.54 -2.25
CA VAL A 292 -15.97 26.39 -3.15
C VAL A 292 -15.07 25.33 -2.53
N ARG A 293 -13.91 25.74 -1.99
CA ARG A 293 -12.97 24.82 -1.32
C ARG A 293 -13.62 24.09 -0.15
N ASN A 294 -14.36 24.81 0.70
CA ASN A 294 -15.05 24.23 1.86
C ASN A 294 -16.16 23.25 1.45
N LYS A 295 -16.90 23.51 0.37
CA LYS A 295 -17.91 22.56 -0.14
C LYS A 295 -17.26 21.27 -0.65
N ILE A 296 -16.16 21.37 -1.38
CA ILE A 296 -15.41 20.22 -1.87
C ILE A 296 -14.77 19.44 -0.71
N ALA A 297 -14.10 20.13 0.22
CA ALA A 297 -13.50 19.51 1.39
C ALA A 297 -14.57 18.84 2.29
N GLY A 298 -15.76 19.43 2.42
CA GLY A 298 -16.89 18.81 3.10
C GLY A 298 -17.32 17.49 2.47
N PHE A 299 -17.32 17.40 1.14
CA PHE A 299 -17.57 16.16 0.41
C PHE A 299 -16.47 15.11 0.66
N PHE A 300 -15.19 15.50 0.60
CA PHE A 300 -14.07 14.60 0.93
C PHE A 300 -14.15 14.09 2.37
N ASN A 301 -14.41 14.98 3.33
CA ASN A 301 -14.52 14.64 4.74
C ASN A 301 -15.68 13.69 5.01
N HIS A 302 -16.81 13.86 4.32
CA HIS A 302 -17.92 12.92 4.40
C HIS A 302 -17.52 11.52 3.88
N LEU A 303 -16.81 11.44 2.76
CA LEU A 303 -16.29 10.17 2.23
C LEU A 303 -15.27 9.51 3.18
N ILE A 304 -14.39 10.30 3.81
CA ILE A 304 -13.43 9.83 4.82
C ILE A 304 -14.16 9.28 6.04
N ASP A 305 -15.21 9.96 6.52
CA ASP A 305 -16.04 9.50 7.64
C ASP A 305 -16.73 8.16 7.33
N LEU A 306 -17.01 7.87 6.04
CA LEU A 306 -17.55 6.59 5.57
C LEU A 306 -16.47 5.49 5.40
N GLY A 307 -15.18 5.82 5.56
CA GLY A 307 -14.06 4.87 5.53
C GLY A 307 -13.24 4.86 4.23
N VAL A 308 -13.44 5.85 3.34
CA VAL A 308 -12.62 6.01 2.13
C VAL A 308 -11.18 6.36 2.51
N ALA A 309 -10.20 5.70 1.87
CA ALA A 309 -8.78 5.87 2.19
C ALA A 309 -8.09 6.93 1.32
N GLY A 310 -8.72 7.37 0.23
CA GLY A 310 -8.14 8.37 -0.66
C GLY A 310 -8.94 8.63 -1.92
N PHE A 311 -8.36 9.39 -2.84
CA PHE A 311 -9.07 9.99 -3.96
C PHE A 311 -8.24 10.02 -5.25
N ARG A 312 -8.88 9.66 -6.36
CA ARG A 312 -8.42 10.01 -7.72
C ARG A 312 -9.06 11.34 -8.07
N VAL A 313 -8.27 12.39 -8.24
CA VAL A 313 -8.80 13.71 -8.62
C VAL A 313 -8.89 13.81 -10.14
N ASP A 314 -10.12 13.86 -10.64
CA ASP A 314 -10.43 14.04 -12.06
C ASP A 314 -9.94 15.39 -12.59
N ALA A 315 -9.49 15.41 -13.85
CA ALA A 315 -9.16 16.62 -14.57
C ALA A 315 -8.22 17.59 -13.81
N ALA A 316 -7.30 17.08 -12.98
CA ALA A 316 -6.43 17.91 -12.15
C ALA A 316 -5.57 18.89 -12.96
N LYS A 317 -5.22 18.54 -14.21
CA LYS A 317 -4.58 19.44 -15.20
C LYS A 317 -5.32 20.78 -15.37
N HIS A 318 -6.63 20.76 -15.21
CA HIS A 318 -7.54 21.90 -15.40
C HIS A 318 -7.78 22.71 -14.12
N MET A 319 -7.13 22.34 -13.01
CA MET A 319 -7.15 23.11 -11.77
C MET A 319 -5.76 23.62 -11.43
N TRP A 320 -5.68 24.72 -10.68
CA TRP A 320 -4.42 25.21 -10.13
C TRP A 320 -3.92 24.28 -9.01
N PRO A 321 -2.66 23.82 -9.03
CA PRO A 321 -2.10 22.93 -8.00
C PRO A 321 -2.24 23.50 -6.58
N GLY A 322 -2.08 24.83 -6.44
CA GLY A 322 -2.25 25.52 -5.16
C GLY A 322 -3.68 25.49 -4.63
N ASP A 323 -4.69 25.51 -5.51
CA ASP A 323 -6.10 25.41 -5.10
C ASP A 323 -6.44 23.97 -4.68
N ILE A 324 -5.91 22.97 -5.40
CA ILE A 324 -6.02 21.55 -5.00
C ILE A 324 -5.39 21.36 -3.62
N LEU A 325 -4.18 21.89 -3.39
CA LEU A 325 -3.48 21.75 -2.11
C LEU A 325 -4.27 22.41 -0.97
N ALA A 326 -4.84 23.58 -1.23
CA ALA A 326 -5.68 24.27 -0.26
C ALA A 326 -6.93 23.46 0.12
N ILE A 327 -7.54 22.74 -0.83
CA ILE A 327 -8.65 21.81 -0.57
C ILE A 327 -8.17 20.61 0.26
N GLN A 328 -7.03 20.00 -0.10
CA GLN A 328 -6.48 18.84 0.59
C GLN A 328 -6.14 19.14 2.05
N LYS A 329 -5.61 20.32 2.34
CA LYS A 329 -5.33 20.78 3.72
C LYS A 329 -6.57 20.92 4.60
N LEU A 330 -7.77 21.02 4.01
CA LEU A 330 -9.04 21.05 4.73
C LEU A 330 -9.61 19.65 4.98
N THR A 331 -8.93 18.59 4.53
CA THR A 331 -9.35 17.21 4.78
C THR A 331 -8.94 16.73 6.16
N LYS A 332 -9.78 15.90 6.76
CA LYS A 332 -9.48 15.17 7.99
C LYS A 332 -8.43 14.10 7.70
N ASN A 333 -7.71 13.70 8.76
CA ASN A 333 -7.00 12.42 8.74
C ASN A 333 -8.00 11.25 8.64
N LEU A 334 -7.52 10.13 8.11
CA LEU A 334 -8.29 8.89 8.09
C LEU A 334 -8.58 8.43 9.53
N PRO A 335 -9.71 7.73 9.78
CA PRO A 335 -10.03 7.19 11.11
C PRO A 335 -8.93 6.29 11.69
N GLU A 336 -8.15 5.62 10.84
CA GLU A 336 -7.03 4.76 11.21
C GLU A 336 -5.69 5.49 11.35
N GLY A 337 -5.66 6.80 11.11
CA GLY A 337 -4.46 7.63 11.14
C GLY A 337 -3.88 7.92 9.76
N GLY A 338 -3.13 9.02 9.67
CA GLY A 338 -2.52 9.52 8.43
C GLY A 338 -3.48 10.33 7.56
N THR A 339 -2.92 11.06 6.59
CA THR A 339 -3.68 11.84 5.60
C THR A 339 -4.26 10.91 4.52
N PRO A 340 -5.39 11.26 3.87
CA PRO A 340 -5.90 10.48 2.76
C PRO A 340 -4.88 10.38 1.60
N PHE A 341 -4.90 9.28 0.88
CA PHE A 341 -4.09 9.11 -0.33
C PHE A 341 -4.65 9.94 -1.48
N PHE A 342 -3.82 10.70 -2.20
CA PHE A 342 -4.26 11.42 -3.39
C PHE A 342 -3.40 11.09 -4.61
N TYR A 343 -4.09 10.90 -5.74
CA TYR A 343 -3.45 10.85 -7.04
C TYR A 343 -4.26 11.62 -8.08
N HIS A 344 -3.56 12.36 -8.92
CA HIS A 344 -4.12 13.42 -9.73
C HIS A 344 -4.04 13.08 -11.20
N GLU A 345 -5.17 13.19 -11.89
CA GLU A 345 -5.17 13.07 -13.34
C GLU A 345 -4.57 14.31 -13.99
N VAL A 346 -3.33 14.18 -14.44
CA VAL A 346 -2.63 15.17 -15.25
C VAL A 346 -2.19 14.50 -16.53
N ILE A 347 -2.94 14.73 -17.62
CA ILE A 347 -2.58 14.24 -18.95
C ILE A 347 -1.43 15.09 -19.49
N ASP A 348 -0.19 14.67 -19.25
CA ASP A 348 1.01 15.24 -19.85
C ASP A 348 1.64 14.20 -20.77
N GLN A 349 1.48 14.40 -22.08
CA GLN A 349 2.12 13.58 -23.11
C GLN A 349 3.27 14.34 -23.78
N ASN A 350 3.85 15.33 -23.07
CA ASN A 350 4.77 16.34 -23.60
C ASN A 350 4.15 17.22 -24.70
N ASP A 351 2.84 17.44 -24.64
CA ASP A 351 2.01 18.04 -25.68
C ASP A 351 1.38 19.40 -25.29
N GLY A 352 1.68 19.91 -24.08
CA GLY A 352 1.16 21.18 -23.60
C GLY A 352 2.07 21.86 -22.57
N ALA A 353 1.61 23.01 -22.09
CA ALA A 353 2.34 23.85 -21.13
C ALA A 353 2.33 23.30 -19.70
N ILE A 354 1.28 22.58 -19.31
CA ILE A 354 1.14 22.01 -17.96
C ILE A 354 1.99 20.75 -17.83
N LYS A 355 2.72 20.63 -16.72
CA LYS A 355 3.63 19.51 -16.41
C LYS A 355 3.26 18.81 -15.12
N VAL A 356 3.52 17.51 -15.06
CA VAL A 356 3.18 16.68 -13.89
C VAL A 356 3.90 17.10 -12.61
N ASN A 357 5.12 17.62 -12.71
CA ASN A 357 5.91 18.05 -11.55
C ASN A 357 5.33 19.26 -10.81
N GLU A 358 4.42 20.01 -11.44
CA GLU A 358 3.65 21.06 -10.77
C GLU A 358 2.73 20.51 -9.65
N TYR A 359 2.42 19.21 -9.67
CA TYR A 359 1.45 18.56 -8.80
C TYR A 359 2.08 17.60 -7.76
N TYR A 360 3.41 17.48 -7.71
CA TYR A 360 4.08 16.63 -6.70
C TYR A 360 3.71 16.98 -5.24
N PRO A 361 3.55 18.26 -4.86
CA PRO A 361 3.09 18.60 -3.51
C PRO A 361 1.67 18.13 -3.19
N ASN A 362 0.88 17.72 -4.20
CA ASN A 362 -0.49 17.29 -4.03
C ASN A 362 -0.64 15.76 -3.85
N GLY A 363 0.40 14.97 -4.13
CA GLY A 363 0.34 13.51 -4.13
C GLY A 363 0.89 12.91 -5.43
N LEU A 364 0.46 11.69 -5.78
CA LEU A 364 0.92 11.05 -7.01
C LEU A 364 0.26 11.66 -8.25
N VAL A 365 0.87 11.46 -9.41
CA VAL A 365 0.38 11.95 -10.70
C VAL A 365 0.28 10.81 -11.71
N THR A 366 -0.82 10.77 -12.46
CA THR A 366 -1.01 9.78 -13.52
C THR A 366 0.03 9.93 -14.63
N GLU A 367 0.84 8.89 -14.86
CA GLU A 367 1.93 8.94 -15.84
C GLU A 367 1.49 8.44 -17.22
N PHE A 368 0.85 9.30 -18.01
CA PHE A 368 0.33 8.94 -19.34
C PHE A 368 1.42 8.59 -20.37
N ARG A 369 2.67 9.05 -20.18
CA ARG A 369 3.80 8.63 -21.05
C ARG A 369 4.19 7.18 -20.81
N PHE A 370 3.94 6.65 -19.61
CA PHE A 370 4.10 5.22 -19.35
C PHE A 370 3.17 4.40 -20.25
N CYS A 371 1.91 4.83 -20.46
CA CYS A 371 0.99 4.18 -21.39
C CYS A 371 1.54 4.13 -22.83
N GLN A 372 2.26 5.17 -23.26
CA GLN A 372 2.91 5.21 -24.57
C GLN A 372 4.10 4.25 -24.64
N LYS A 373 4.99 4.32 -23.65
CA LYS A 373 6.21 3.51 -23.56
C LYS A 373 5.90 2.02 -23.42
N ILE A 374 4.93 1.65 -22.57
CA ILE A 374 4.54 0.24 -22.42
C ILE A 374 3.85 -0.30 -23.67
N ALA A 375 3.09 0.53 -24.40
CA ALA A 375 2.51 0.12 -25.67
C ALA A 375 3.57 -0.07 -26.77
N GLN A 376 4.63 0.74 -26.79
CA GLN A 376 5.79 0.52 -27.65
C GLN A 376 6.51 -0.77 -27.25
N GLY A 377 6.78 -0.96 -25.97
CA GLY A 377 7.44 -2.14 -25.42
C GLY A 377 6.69 -3.45 -25.65
N ALA A 378 5.37 -3.46 -25.54
CA ALA A 378 4.56 -4.65 -25.84
C ALA A 378 4.66 -5.06 -27.32
N ARG A 379 4.87 -4.09 -28.23
CA ARG A 379 5.08 -4.36 -29.67
C ARG A 379 6.53 -4.68 -30.00
N ASN A 380 7.49 -4.13 -29.28
CA ASN A 380 8.93 -4.37 -29.43
C ASN A 380 9.58 -4.53 -28.07
N PHE A 381 9.90 -5.76 -27.69
CA PHE A 381 10.41 -6.08 -26.35
C PHE A 381 11.75 -5.41 -26.04
N GLY A 382 12.56 -5.06 -27.06
CA GLY A 382 13.80 -4.30 -26.87
C GLY A 382 13.61 -2.88 -26.34
N GLU A 383 12.40 -2.31 -26.43
CA GLU A 383 12.10 -0.98 -25.87
C GLU A 383 11.75 -1.03 -24.37
N LEU A 384 11.49 -2.23 -23.82
CA LEU A 384 11.02 -2.38 -22.44
C LEU A 384 12.07 -2.00 -21.40
N GLY A 385 13.36 -2.10 -21.74
CA GLY A 385 14.45 -1.64 -20.88
C GLY A 385 14.39 -0.14 -20.59
N GLY A 386 13.85 0.64 -21.53
CA GLY A 386 13.64 2.09 -21.45
C GLY A 386 12.20 2.51 -21.19
N VAL A 387 11.38 1.65 -20.57
CA VAL A 387 9.96 1.97 -20.30
C VAL A 387 9.80 3.17 -19.36
N TYR A 388 10.72 3.31 -18.40
CA TYR A 388 10.86 4.49 -17.57
C TYR A 388 12.02 5.32 -18.12
N ASP A 389 11.74 6.58 -18.42
CA ASP A 389 12.66 7.48 -19.09
C ASP A 389 12.51 8.89 -18.51
N PRO A 390 13.36 9.28 -17.54
CA PRO A 390 13.37 10.65 -17.01
C PRO A 390 13.60 11.71 -18.09
N GLY A 391 14.32 11.36 -19.17
CA GLY A 391 14.57 12.25 -20.31
C GLY A 391 13.31 12.60 -21.10
N TRP A 392 12.23 11.82 -20.93
CA TRP A 392 10.90 12.12 -21.46
C TRP A 392 10.06 12.99 -20.53
N GLY A 393 10.65 13.53 -19.45
CA GLY A 393 9.92 14.32 -18.45
C GLY A 393 8.97 13.48 -17.59
N MET A 394 9.12 12.15 -17.62
CA MET A 394 8.34 11.25 -16.78
C MET A 394 8.58 11.56 -15.30
N ALA A 395 7.54 11.42 -14.48
CA ALA A 395 7.66 11.61 -13.05
C ALA A 395 8.65 10.62 -12.44
N ASP A 396 9.32 10.99 -11.36
CA ASP A 396 10.10 10.01 -10.61
C ASP A 396 9.17 8.97 -9.96
N SER A 397 9.74 7.83 -9.59
CA SER A 397 8.94 6.68 -9.13
C SER A 397 8.13 6.97 -7.86
N ASP A 398 8.55 7.90 -7.01
CA ASP A 398 7.85 8.22 -5.76
C ASP A 398 6.63 9.11 -6.00
N HIS A 399 6.52 9.72 -7.18
CA HIS A 399 5.39 10.56 -7.58
C HIS A 399 4.56 9.93 -8.71
N ALA A 400 5.04 8.87 -9.38
CA ALA A 400 4.36 8.30 -10.53
C ALA A 400 3.24 7.30 -10.16
N PHE A 401 2.05 7.54 -10.68
CA PHE A 401 0.94 6.58 -10.69
C PHE A 401 0.77 5.99 -12.10
N VAL A 402 1.03 4.68 -12.26
CA VAL A 402 1.21 4.05 -13.57
C VAL A 402 0.08 3.09 -13.93
N PHE A 403 -0.25 3.00 -15.21
CA PHE A 403 -1.27 2.11 -15.75
C PHE A 403 -1.03 1.86 -17.25
N VAL A 404 -1.46 0.71 -17.76
CA VAL A 404 -1.34 0.36 -19.18
C VAL A 404 -2.38 1.15 -20.02
N ASP A 405 -3.61 1.18 -19.54
CA ASP A 405 -4.73 1.94 -20.08
C ASP A 405 -5.61 2.46 -18.93
N ASN A 406 -6.56 3.33 -19.26
CA ASN A 406 -7.58 3.80 -18.33
C ASN A 406 -8.94 3.85 -19.04
N HIS A 407 -9.96 4.32 -18.32
CA HIS A 407 -11.32 4.41 -18.83
C HIS A 407 -11.46 5.35 -20.05
N ASP A 408 -10.61 6.38 -20.19
CA ASP A 408 -10.61 7.27 -21.35
C ASP A 408 -9.87 6.71 -22.56
N ASN A 409 -8.59 6.38 -22.38
CA ASN A 409 -7.67 6.15 -23.49
C ASN A 409 -7.95 4.82 -24.20
N GLN A 410 -8.61 3.86 -23.52
CA GLN A 410 -9.06 2.61 -24.11
C GLN A 410 -10.19 2.79 -25.14
N ARG A 411 -10.86 3.95 -25.10
CA ARG A 411 -11.97 4.34 -25.98
C ARG A 411 -11.69 5.62 -26.78
N GLY A 412 -10.43 6.06 -26.83
CA GLY A 412 -9.99 7.19 -27.67
C GLY A 412 -10.05 8.57 -27.02
N HIS A 413 -10.47 8.68 -25.76
CA HIS A 413 -10.51 9.94 -25.01
C HIS A 413 -9.17 10.21 -24.30
N GLY A 414 -8.95 11.44 -23.81
CA GLY A 414 -7.86 11.75 -22.87
C GLY A 414 -6.44 11.47 -23.40
N GLY A 415 -6.16 11.77 -24.67
CA GLY A 415 -4.89 11.40 -25.31
C GLY A 415 -4.83 9.91 -25.68
N GLY A 416 -5.98 9.35 -26.05
CA GLY A 416 -6.12 8.00 -26.62
C GLY A 416 -5.49 7.86 -28.00
N GLY A 417 -5.50 6.61 -28.50
CA GLY A 417 -4.83 6.23 -29.75
C GLY A 417 -3.54 5.45 -29.50
N ASN A 418 -3.35 4.37 -30.26
CA ASN A 418 -2.14 3.52 -30.21
C ASN A 418 -1.79 2.96 -28.81
N ARG A 419 -2.78 2.63 -27.98
CA ARG A 419 -2.64 2.00 -26.65
C ARG A 419 -2.82 0.48 -26.73
N VAL A 420 -2.40 -0.23 -25.69
CA VAL A 420 -2.69 -1.66 -25.49
C VAL A 420 -3.86 -1.75 -24.51
N THR A 421 -4.91 -2.48 -24.86
CA THR A 421 -6.14 -2.57 -24.05
C THR A 421 -6.66 -4.01 -24.07
N HIS A 422 -7.75 -4.28 -23.34
CA HIS A 422 -8.41 -5.59 -23.39
C HIS A 422 -8.85 -6.03 -24.80
N LYS A 423 -8.97 -5.12 -25.78
CA LYS A 423 -9.28 -5.47 -27.18
C LYS A 423 -8.15 -6.29 -27.85
N THR A 424 -6.94 -6.23 -27.29
CA THR A 424 -5.78 -7.05 -27.68
C THR A 424 -5.31 -7.86 -26.46
N PRO A 425 -6.07 -8.89 -26.05
CA PRO A 425 -5.96 -9.49 -24.71
C PRO A 425 -4.58 -10.08 -24.43
N ARG A 426 -3.94 -10.69 -25.44
CA ARG A 426 -2.59 -11.24 -25.32
C ARG A 426 -1.55 -10.18 -24.97
N ASP A 427 -1.48 -9.12 -25.78
CA ASP A 427 -0.52 -8.03 -25.59
C ASP A 427 -0.81 -7.25 -24.30
N TYR A 428 -2.08 -7.17 -23.90
CA TYR A 428 -2.49 -6.54 -22.65
C TYR A 428 -2.03 -7.34 -21.42
N LYS A 429 -2.16 -8.67 -21.42
CA LYS A 429 -1.61 -9.52 -20.35
C LYS A 429 -0.10 -9.32 -20.21
N ILE A 430 0.63 -9.25 -21.32
CA ILE A 430 2.07 -8.98 -21.36
C ILE A 430 2.39 -7.61 -20.75
N ALA A 431 1.70 -6.56 -21.22
CA ALA A 431 1.93 -5.18 -20.76
C ALA A 431 1.66 -5.02 -19.26
N VAL A 432 0.55 -5.57 -18.76
CA VAL A 432 0.18 -5.49 -17.34
C VAL A 432 1.11 -6.33 -16.48
N ALA A 433 1.46 -7.55 -16.90
CA ALA A 433 2.41 -8.38 -16.17
C ALA A 433 3.79 -7.71 -16.07
N PHE A 434 4.28 -7.12 -17.15
CA PHE A 434 5.53 -6.37 -17.12
C PHE A 434 5.44 -5.13 -16.21
N MET A 435 4.35 -4.35 -16.27
CA MET A 435 4.13 -3.22 -15.36
C MET A 435 4.18 -3.65 -13.89
N LEU A 436 3.55 -4.78 -13.54
CA LEU A 436 3.56 -5.33 -12.17
C LEU A 436 4.91 -5.92 -11.77
N ALA A 437 5.69 -6.45 -12.71
CA ALA A 437 7.05 -6.92 -12.45
C ALA A 437 8.06 -5.77 -12.27
N ASN A 438 7.82 -4.64 -12.95
CA ASN A 438 8.71 -3.47 -12.95
C ASN A 438 8.78 -2.80 -11.57
N ASP A 439 9.84 -2.02 -11.32
CA ASP A 439 10.07 -1.25 -10.08
C ASP A 439 9.63 0.21 -10.16
N TYR A 440 8.97 0.63 -11.25
CA TYR A 440 8.56 2.01 -11.47
C TYR A 440 7.09 2.28 -11.09
N GLY A 441 6.88 3.32 -10.27
CA GLY A 441 5.58 3.91 -9.92
C GLY A 441 4.64 3.00 -9.13
N PHE A 442 3.49 3.56 -8.73
CA PHE A 442 2.40 2.83 -8.09
C PHE A 442 1.37 2.37 -9.14
N PRO A 443 1.21 1.05 -9.37
CA PRO A 443 0.40 0.53 -10.48
C PRO A 443 -1.10 0.43 -10.18
N ARG A 444 -1.90 0.77 -11.21
CA ARG A 444 -3.33 0.45 -11.30
C ARG A 444 -3.64 -0.43 -12.49
N ILE A 445 -4.42 -1.46 -12.26
CA ILE A 445 -5.01 -2.31 -13.30
C ILE A 445 -6.40 -1.78 -13.66
N MET A 446 -6.69 -1.62 -14.95
CA MET A 446 -8.04 -1.32 -15.41
C MET A 446 -8.89 -2.59 -15.40
N SER A 447 -10.14 -2.50 -14.95
CA SER A 447 -11.16 -3.54 -15.11
C SER A 447 -12.36 -2.95 -15.84
N SER A 448 -12.58 -3.41 -17.07
CA SER A 448 -13.47 -2.82 -18.06
C SER A 448 -14.78 -3.60 -18.24
N TYR A 449 -15.64 -3.05 -19.09
CA TYR A 449 -16.73 -3.75 -19.75
C TYR A 449 -16.56 -3.64 -21.28
N TYR A 450 -17.20 -4.52 -22.05
CA TYR A 450 -17.14 -4.46 -23.51
C TYR A 450 -18.03 -3.34 -24.06
N PHE A 451 -17.49 -2.49 -24.95
CA PHE A 451 -18.20 -1.32 -25.51
C PHE A 451 -18.15 -1.18 -27.04
N GLY A 452 -17.83 -2.24 -27.78
CA GLY A 452 -17.77 -2.20 -29.24
C GLY A 452 -16.95 -1.02 -29.77
N ASP A 453 -17.48 -0.35 -30.80
CA ASP A 453 -16.90 0.86 -31.39
C ASP A 453 -17.53 2.17 -30.88
N ASP A 454 -18.53 2.09 -29.99
CA ASP A 454 -19.16 3.25 -29.38
C ASP A 454 -18.36 3.72 -28.16
N SER A 455 -17.55 4.76 -28.36
CA SER A 455 -16.77 5.41 -27.29
C SER A 455 -17.63 6.02 -26.17
N SER A 456 -18.92 6.26 -26.41
CA SER A 456 -19.85 6.79 -25.41
C SER A 456 -20.65 5.72 -24.69
N GLN A 457 -20.56 4.44 -25.09
CA GLN A 457 -21.38 3.38 -24.53
C GLN A 457 -21.18 3.24 -23.00
N GLY A 458 -22.30 3.27 -22.28
CA GLY A 458 -22.36 3.00 -20.84
C GLY A 458 -22.12 1.52 -20.49
N PRO A 459 -22.06 1.17 -19.20
CA PRO A 459 -21.88 -0.20 -18.75
C PRO A 459 -23.03 -1.12 -19.18
N PRO A 460 -22.84 -2.46 -19.14
CA PRO A 460 -23.92 -3.41 -19.33
C PRO A 460 -25.11 -3.08 -18.42
N HIS A 461 -26.30 -2.96 -18.99
CA HIS A 461 -27.47 -2.47 -18.28
C HIS A 461 -28.73 -3.31 -18.53
N ASN A 462 -29.67 -3.24 -17.58
CA ASN A 462 -31.00 -3.79 -17.67
C ASN A 462 -31.92 -2.92 -18.56
N SER A 463 -33.15 -3.35 -18.79
CA SER A 463 -34.13 -2.61 -19.61
C SER A 463 -34.50 -1.24 -19.05
N ASP A 464 -34.36 -1.04 -17.73
CA ASP A 464 -34.55 0.24 -17.03
C ASP A 464 -33.28 1.10 -16.97
N TYR A 465 -32.22 0.66 -17.65
CA TYR A 465 -30.88 1.25 -17.63
C TYR A 465 -30.15 1.18 -16.28
N SER A 466 -30.60 0.39 -15.30
CA SER A 466 -29.77 0.07 -14.13
C SER A 466 -28.55 -0.77 -14.57
N ILE A 467 -27.42 -0.68 -13.86
CA ILE A 467 -26.24 -1.50 -14.16
C ILE A 467 -26.54 -2.98 -13.87
N LYS A 468 -26.16 -3.86 -14.81
CA LYS A 468 -26.24 -5.33 -14.66
C LYS A 468 -25.24 -5.83 -13.61
N ASP A 469 -25.62 -6.89 -12.90
CA ASP A 469 -24.70 -7.59 -11.99
C ASP A 469 -23.48 -8.14 -12.73
N VAL A 470 -22.35 -8.17 -12.03
CA VAL A 470 -21.15 -8.89 -12.47
C VAL A 470 -21.27 -10.36 -12.09
N THR A 471 -21.56 -11.22 -13.06
CA THR A 471 -21.57 -12.67 -12.86
C THR A 471 -20.16 -13.23 -12.95
N ILE A 472 -19.87 -14.28 -12.16
CA ILE A 472 -18.62 -15.05 -12.26
C ILE A 472 -18.98 -16.40 -12.87
N GLU A 473 -18.39 -16.70 -14.01
CA GLU A 473 -18.57 -17.95 -14.73
C GLU A 473 -17.74 -19.07 -14.11
N ASN A 474 -18.02 -20.33 -14.48
CA ASN A 474 -17.32 -21.51 -13.93
C ASN A 474 -15.81 -21.51 -14.19
N ASN A 475 -15.34 -20.79 -15.21
CA ASN A 475 -13.91 -20.62 -15.52
C ASN A 475 -13.25 -19.50 -14.68
N GLY A 476 -13.97 -18.88 -13.76
CA GLY A 476 -13.49 -17.82 -12.87
C GLY A 476 -13.45 -16.42 -13.50
N LEU A 477 -13.78 -16.29 -14.79
CA LEU A 477 -13.90 -15.02 -15.51
C LEU A 477 -15.29 -14.42 -15.33
N CYS A 478 -15.44 -13.15 -15.69
CA CYS A 478 -16.73 -12.49 -15.59
C CYS A 478 -17.63 -12.73 -16.81
N GLY A 479 -18.93 -12.74 -16.57
CA GLY A 479 -19.96 -12.77 -17.59
C GLY A 479 -20.68 -11.42 -17.75
N ASN A 480 -21.88 -11.44 -18.34
CA ASN A 480 -22.75 -10.27 -18.47
C ASN A 480 -22.16 -9.04 -19.18
N GLY A 481 -21.14 -9.23 -20.03
CA GLY A 481 -20.50 -8.14 -20.78
C GLY A 481 -19.37 -7.43 -20.01
N TRP A 482 -18.97 -7.95 -18.85
CA TRP A 482 -17.83 -7.48 -18.08
C TRP A 482 -16.54 -8.17 -18.53
N VAL A 483 -15.44 -7.41 -18.62
CA VAL A 483 -14.14 -7.91 -19.09
C VAL A 483 -13.33 -8.53 -17.95
N CYS A 484 -13.28 -7.83 -16.81
CA CYS A 484 -12.57 -8.24 -15.59
C CYS A 484 -11.11 -8.62 -15.81
N GLU A 485 -10.32 -7.72 -16.39
CA GLU A 485 -8.91 -7.96 -16.67
C GLU A 485 -8.12 -8.30 -15.39
N HIS A 486 -8.51 -7.78 -14.23
CA HIS A 486 -7.91 -8.12 -12.94
C HIS A 486 -8.05 -9.61 -12.57
N ARG A 487 -9.01 -10.33 -13.19
CA ARG A 487 -9.20 -11.78 -13.03
C ARG A 487 -8.42 -12.61 -14.03
N TRP A 488 -7.83 -12.01 -15.06
CA TRP A 488 -7.05 -12.75 -16.04
C TRP A 488 -5.84 -13.35 -15.33
N ASN A 489 -5.59 -14.62 -15.61
CA ASN A 489 -4.71 -15.47 -14.82
C ASN A 489 -3.33 -14.83 -14.53
N PRO A 490 -2.58 -14.32 -15.53
CA PRO A 490 -1.30 -13.66 -15.27
C PRO A 490 -1.44 -12.40 -14.42
N ILE A 491 -2.50 -11.61 -14.63
CA ILE A 491 -2.66 -10.30 -13.99
C ILE A 491 -2.90 -10.47 -12.49
N GLY A 492 -3.85 -11.32 -12.10
CA GLY A 492 -4.15 -11.56 -10.69
C GLY A 492 -2.95 -12.14 -9.93
N ASN A 493 -2.17 -13.04 -10.56
CA ASN A 493 -1.00 -13.65 -9.94
C ASN A 493 0.20 -12.71 -9.87
N MET A 494 0.35 -11.79 -10.83
CA MET A 494 1.41 -10.78 -10.81
C MET A 494 1.19 -9.70 -9.76
N VAL A 495 -0.01 -9.56 -9.17
CA VAL A 495 -0.21 -8.73 -7.97
C VAL A 495 0.55 -9.31 -6.78
N ALA A 496 0.51 -10.63 -6.59
CA ALA A 496 1.30 -11.30 -5.55
C ALA A 496 2.81 -11.11 -5.80
N PHE A 497 3.25 -11.21 -7.06
CA PHE A 497 4.63 -10.89 -7.43
C PHE A 497 5.01 -9.46 -7.02
N ARG A 498 4.23 -8.47 -7.44
CA ARG A 498 4.48 -7.05 -7.16
C ARG A 498 4.58 -6.77 -5.66
N ASN A 499 3.73 -7.39 -4.85
CA ASN A 499 3.76 -7.25 -3.39
C ASN A 499 5.04 -7.87 -2.78
N ALA A 500 5.40 -9.09 -3.19
CA ALA A 500 6.55 -9.80 -2.64
C ALA A 500 7.88 -9.09 -2.91
N VAL A 501 7.99 -8.40 -4.05
CA VAL A 501 9.23 -7.74 -4.47
C VAL A 501 9.33 -6.26 -4.05
N THR A 502 8.44 -5.80 -3.17
CA THR A 502 8.46 -4.43 -2.64
C THR A 502 9.84 -4.06 -2.06
N GLY A 503 10.28 -2.83 -2.36
CA GLY A 503 11.55 -2.25 -1.89
C GLY A 503 12.80 -2.76 -2.63
N THR A 504 12.64 -3.49 -3.74
CA THR A 504 13.76 -3.99 -4.56
C THR A 504 13.84 -3.29 -5.91
N THR A 505 15.02 -3.30 -6.54
CA THR A 505 15.23 -2.78 -7.91
C THR A 505 15.35 -3.91 -8.93
N LYS A 506 15.18 -3.59 -10.21
CA LYS A 506 15.50 -4.52 -11.31
C LYS A 506 17.01 -4.80 -11.35
N VAL A 507 17.37 -6.08 -11.42
CA VAL A 507 18.74 -6.58 -11.60
C VAL A 507 18.74 -7.74 -12.59
N HIS A 508 19.90 -8.13 -13.11
CA HIS A 508 20.03 -9.21 -14.10
C HIS A 508 19.13 -9.04 -15.33
N TRP A 509 18.96 -7.80 -15.81
CA TRP A 509 18.19 -7.50 -17.01
C TRP A 509 18.79 -8.20 -18.24
N LYS A 510 17.93 -8.87 -19.01
CA LYS A 510 18.25 -9.43 -20.33
C LYS A 510 17.08 -9.20 -21.27
N ASP A 511 17.37 -8.66 -22.45
CA ASP A 511 16.46 -8.49 -23.58
C ASP A 511 17.12 -8.99 -24.88
N GLN A 512 16.76 -10.19 -25.34
CA GLN A 512 17.36 -10.79 -26.53
C GLN A 512 16.32 -11.67 -27.24
N ASN A 513 16.33 -11.72 -28.58
CA ASN A 513 15.45 -12.59 -29.36
C ASN A 513 13.95 -12.44 -29.01
N ASP A 514 13.47 -11.21 -28.78
CA ASP A 514 12.07 -10.95 -28.39
C ASP A 514 11.68 -11.61 -27.05
N GLN A 515 12.67 -11.86 -26.18
CA GLN A 515 12.53 -12.38 -24.83
C GLN A 515 13.08 -11.38 -23.83
N VAL A 516 12.37 -11.19 -22.73
CA VAL A 516 12.79 -10.30 -21.64
C VAL A 516 12.77 -11.07 -20.34
N SER A 517 13.82 -10.90 -19.53
CA SER A 517 13.88 -11.42 -18.18
C SER A 517 14.66 -10.49 -17.26
N PHE A 518 14.31 -10.50 -15.98
CA PHE A 518 15.03 -9.80 -14.93
C PHE A 518 14.61 -10.31 -13.56
N ALA A 519 15.45 -10.05 -12.57
CA ALA A 519 15.14 -10.25 -11.17
C ALA A 519 14.78 -8.94 -10.49
N ARG A 520 14.05 -9.05 -9.39
CA ARG A 520 13.73 -7.96 -8.47
C ARG A 520 14.44 -8.22 -7.15
N GLY A 521 15.64 -7.66 -7.04
CA GLY A 521 16.61 -8.01 -6.01
C GLY A 521 16.83 -9.53 -5.94
N ASN A 522 16.77 -10.06 -4.73
CA ASN A 522 16.81 -11.49 -4.44
C ASN A 522 15.43 -12.05 -4.04
N LYS A 523 14.33 -11.36 -4.40
CA LYS A 523 12.96 -11.72 -3.94
C LYS A 523 12.08 -12.34 -5.01
N GLY A 524 12.26 -11.98 -6.29
CA GLY A 524 11.47 -12.57 -7.37
C GLY A 524 12.15 -12.47 -8.73
N PHE A 525 11.78 -13.38 -9.63
CA PHE A 525 12.27 -13.44 -11.00
C PHE A 525 11.10 -13.44 -11.98
N PHE A 526 11.24 -12.69 -13.07
CA PHE A 526 10.24 -12.53 -14.11
C PHE A 526 10.87 -12.79 -15.48
N ALA A 527 10.15 -13.52 -16.34
CA ALA A 527 10.50 -13.73 -17.73
C ALA A 527 9.25 -13.73 -18.63
N MET A 528 9.42 -13.31 -19.87
CA MET A 528 8.38 -13.39 -20.89
C MET A 528 8.97 -13.50 -22.30
N ALA A 529 8.22 -14.10 -23.21
CA ALA A 529 8.66 -14.39 -24.57
C ALA A 529 7.62 -13.99 -25.61
N LYS A 530 7.88 -12.94 -26.40
CA LYS A 530 6.88 -12.41 -27.33
C LYS A 530 6.38 -13.45 -28.33
N GLN A 531 7.21 -14.43 -28.72
CA GLN A 531 6.87 -15.49 -29.67
C GLN A 531 6.19 -16.71 -29.03
N GLY A 532 5.90 -16.70 -27.73
CA GLY A 532 5.29 -17.84 -27.04
C GLY A 532 6.28 -18.81 -26.39
N HIS A 533 7.55 -18.76 -26.82
CA HIS A 533 8.55 -19.75 -26.46
C HIS A 533 9.88 -19.15 -25.95
N MET A 534 10.39 -19.74 -24.87
CA MET A 534 11.73 -19.53 -24.31
C MET A 534 12.24 -20.87 -23.76
N ASP A 535 13.51 -21.17 -23.96
CA ASP A 535 14.19 -22.32 -23.35
C ASP A 535 15.65 -21.92 -23.11
N GLU A 536 15.92 -21.39 -21.91
CA GLU A 536 17.23 -20.82 -21.58
C GLU A 536 17.60 -21.07 -20.13
N THR A 537 18.90 -21.08 -19.82
CA THR A 537 19.39 -20.98 -18.44
C THR A 537 19.70 -19.53 -18.12
N LEU A 538 19.05 -18.98 -17.10
CA LEU A 538 19.11 -17.56 -16.75
C LEU A 538 19.62 -17.38 -15.32
N GLN A 539 20.44 -16.36 -15.10
CA GLN A 539 20.88 -15.95 -13.77
C GLN A 539 19.74 -15.19 -13.08
N THR A 540 19.21 -15.77 -12.00
CA THR A 540 18.03 -15.25 -11.32
C THR A 540 18.35 -14.35 -10.13
N GLY A 541 19.55 -14.46 -9.55
CA GLY A 541 19.91 -13.78 -8.30
C GLY A 541 19.12 -14.26 -7.07
N LEU A 542 18.29 -15.29 -7.21
CA LEU A 542 17.51 -15.87 -6.13
C LEU A 542 18.30 -16.96 -5.39
N PRO A 543 18.00 -17.21 -4.10
CA PRO A 543 18.57 -18.33 -3.37
C PRO A 543 18.29 -19.68 -4.04
N ALA A 544 19.21 -20.63 -3.89
CA ALA A 544 19.00 -21.99 -4.37
C ALA A 544 17.75 -22.61 -3.73
N GLY A 545 16.96 -23.31 -4.53
CA GLY A 545 15.70 -23.90 -4.06
C GLY A 545 14.73 -24.24 -5.18
N GLU A 546 13.60 -24.82 -4.80
CA GLU A 546 12.48 -25.07 -5.70
C GLU A 546 11.44 -23.95 -5.53
N TYR A 547 11.01 -23.40 -6.66
CA TYR A 547 10.04 -22.32 -6.74
C TYR A 547 8.84 -22.74 -7.58
N CYS A 548 7.70 -22.14 -7.29
CA CYS A 548 6.50 -22.32 -8.09
C CYS A 548 6.38 -21.24 -9.14
N ASP A 549 6.07 -21.66 -10.37
CA ASP A 549 5.61 -20.73 -11.40
C ASP A 549 4.24 -20.19 -11.02
N LEU A 550 4.18 -18.88 -10.75
CA LEU A 550 2.94 -18.19 -10.41
C LEU A 550 1.94 -18.21 -11.57
N ILE A 551 2.41 -18.21 -12.82
CA ILE A 551 1.50 -18.10 -13.97
C ILE A 551 0.73 -19.40 -14.20
N THR A 552 1.33 -20.55 -13.87
CA THR A 552 0.66 -21.85 -13.97
C THR A 552 0.04 -22.34 -12.66
N ASP A 553 -0.10 -21.45 -11.66
CA ASP A 553 -0.58 -21.78 -10.30
C ASP A 553 0.21 -22.96 -9.69
N CYS A 554 1.54 -22.93 -9.79
CA CYS A 554 2.47 -23.95 -9.33
C CYS A 554 2.35 -25.34 -10.02
N LYS A 555 1.59 -25.47 -11.13
CA LYS A 555 1.66 -26.72 -11.94
C LYS A 555 3.06 -26.98 -12.48
N LYS A 556 3.84 -25.91 -12.67
CA LYS A 556 5.25 -25.95 -13.02
C LYS A 556 6.13 -25.53 -11.84
N LYS A 557 7.20 -26.29 -11.63
CA LYS A 557 8.28 -25.98 -10.69
C LYS A 557 9.51 -25.46 -11.43
N ILE A 558 10.24 -24.55 -10.78
CA ILE A 558 11.53 -24.03 -11.24
C ILE A 558 12.57 -24.34 -10.17
N THR A 559 13.69 -24.92 -10.57
CA THR A 559 14.83 -25.14 -9.66
C THR A 559 15.87 -24.07 -9.91
N VAL A 560 16.23 -23.34 -8.86
CA VAL A 560 17.38 -22.44 -8.83
C VAL A 560 18.55 -23.19 -8.20
N ASP A 561 19.68 -23.25 -8.90
CA ASP A 561 20.89 -23.93 -8.43
C ASP A 561 21.69 -23.10 -7.41
N GLY A 562 22.76 -23.70 -6.85
CA GLY A 562 23.65 -23.05 -5.88
C GLY A 562 24.39 -21.80 -6.41
N SER A 563 24.37 -21.57 -7.72
CA SER A 563 24.95 -20.38 -8.38
C SER A 563 23.90 -19.34 -8.74
N GLY A 564 22.63 -19.54 -8.37
CA GLY A 564 21.52 -18.64 -8.67
C GLY A 564 20.96 -18.80 -10.09
N ASN A 565 21.38 -19.79 -10.86
CA ASN A 565 20.84 -20.00 -12.21
C ASN A 565 19.59 -20.90 -12.17
N ALA A 566 18.67 -20.68 -13.10
CA ALA A 566 17.51 -21.54 -13.31
C ALA A 566 17.31 -21.85 -14.80
N HIS A 567 16.87 -23.06 -15.09
CA HIS A 567 16.41 -23.44 -16.43
C HIS A 567 14.96 -22.98 -16.61
N ILE A 568 14.78 -21.97 -17.47
CA ILE A 568 13.51 -21.31 -17.73
C ILE A 568 12.98 -21.78 -19.06
N VAL A 569 11.81 -22.40 -19.02
CA VAL A 569 11.05 -22.77 -20.21
C VAL A 569 9.71 -22.04 -20.21
N ILE A 570 9.38 -21.35 -21.29
CA ILE A 570 8.04 -20.80 -21.54
C ILE A 570 7.57 -21.49 -22.82
N ASP A 571 6.39 -22.09 -22.79
CA ASP A 571 5.78 -22.72 -23.96
C ASP A 571 4.26 -22.50 -23.92
N ASN A 572 3.88 -21.24 -24.05
CA ASN A 572 2.48 -20.81 -23.97
C ASN A 572 2.29 -19.57 -24.83
N SER A 573 1.68 -19.74 -26.01
CA SER A 573 1.46 -18.62 -26.94
C SER A 573 0.49 -17.57 -26.39
N GLU A 574 -0.48 -17.95 -25.56
CA GLU A 574 -1.54 -17.07 -25.03
C GLU A 574 -1.11 -16.29 -23.79
N GLU A 575 -0.25 -16.89 -22.96
CA GLU A 575 0.27 -16.32 -21.71
C GLU A 575 1.76 -16.61 -21.62
N PRO A 576 2.59 -15.97 -22.46
CA PRO A 576 4.01 -16.29 -22.56
C PRO A 576 4.82 -15.60 -21.45
N ILE A 577 4.42 -15.84 -20.21
CA ILE A 577 4.91 -15.18 -19.01
C ILE A 577 5.26 -16.28 -18.00
N LEU A 578 6.36 -16.10 -17.28
CA LEU A 578 6.75 -16.92 -16.15
C LEU A 578 7.24 -16.01 -15.04
N ALA A 579 6.79 -16.26 -13.82
CA ALA A 579 7.20 -15.48 -12.67
C ALA A 579 7.23 -16.35 -11.42
N PHE A 580 8.21 -16.13 -10.56
CA PHE A 580 8.29 -16.82 -9.27
C PHE A 580 8.95 -15.94 -8.21
N ILE A 581 8.61 -16.21 -6.95
CA ILE A 581 8.99 -15.40 -5.79
C ILE A 581 9.48 -16.27 -4.65
N VAL A 582 10.37 -15.74 -3.82
CA VAL A 582 10.76 -16.31 -2.53
C VAL A 582 9.54 -16.36 -1.63
N GLY A 583 9.32 -17.48 -0.94
CA GLY A 583 8.14 -17.70 -0.10
C GLY A 583 6.83 -17.80 -0.90
N GLY A 584 6.90 -18.11 -2.19
CA GLY A 584 5.71 -18.33 -3.02
C GLY A 584 4.88 -19.54 -2.58
N PRO A 585 3.65 -19.69 -3.12
CA PRO A 585 2.75 -20.79 -2.75
C PRO A 585 3.43 -22.14 -2.98
N SER A 586 3.32 -23.11 -2.07
CA SER A 586 3.73 -24.50 -2.30
C SER A 586 2.56 -25.35 -2.80
N THR A 587 2.78 -26.28 -3.73
CA THR A 587 1.78 -27.26 -4.18
C THR A 587 1.12 -28.00 -3.00
N PRO A 588 -0.21 -28.17 -2.96
CA PRO A 588 -0.83 -29.19 -2.13
C PRO A 588 -0.38 -30.57 -2.64
N SER A 589 0.26 -31.38 -1.79
CA SER A 589 0.67 -32.73 -2.14
C SER A 589 -0.56 -33.62 -2.35
N ASN A 590 -0.76 -34.07 -3.58
CA ASN A 590 -1.79 -35.03 -3.95
C ASN A 590 -1.30 -36.45 -3.60
N THR A 591 -1.54 -36.92 -2.38
CA THR A 591 -1.35 -38.33 -2.01
C THR A 591 -2.64 -38.88 -1.44
N GLY A 592 -3.37 -39.64 -2.27
CA GLY A 592 -4.61 -40.28 -1.87
C GLY A 592 -5.28 -41.06 -2.99
N VAL A 593 -4.52 -41.89 -3.71
CA VAL A 593 -5.10 -43.00 -4.47
C VAL A 593 -5.77 -43.93 -3.45
N HIS A 594 -7.09 -43.90 -3.36
CA HIS A 594 -7.84 -44.98 -2.74
C HIS A 594 -8.40 -45.89 -3.83
N SER A 595 -7.62 -46.94 -4.07
CA SER A 595 -8.03 -48.19 -4.69
C SER A 595 -9.34 -48.65 -4.07
N GLY A 596 -10.37 -48.80 -4.90
CA GLY A 596 -11.61 -49.45 -4.52
C GLY A 596 -11.33 -50.93 -4.21
N THR A 597 -11.63 -51.32 -2.98
CA THR A 597 -11.88 -52.72 -2.63
C THR A 597 -13.25 -52.81 -2.00
N SER A 598 -14.11 -53.51 -2.74
CA SER A 598 -15.44 -53.95 -2.37
C SER A 598 -15.44 -54.65 -1.00
N ASN A 599 -16.41 -54.33 -0.15
CA ASN A 599 -16.98 -55.33 0.73
C ASN A 599 -18.46 -55.04 1.01
N THR A 600 -19.23 -56.09 0.77
CA THR A 600 -20.67 -56.27 0.81
C THR A 600 -21.23 -56.45 2.22
N ASN A 601 -22.57 -56.31 2.31
CA ASN A 601 -23.50 -56.79 3.36
C ASN A 601 -23.64 -55.93 4.62
N SER A 602 -24.81 -55.77 5.24
CA SER A 602 -26.21 -56.06 4.89
C SER A 602 -27.07 -55.55 6.05
N SER A 603 -28.28 -55.08 5.72
CA SER A 603 -29.54 -55.21 6.48
C SER A 603 -29.63 -54.79 7.96
N GLY A 604 -30.56 -53.87 8.24
CA GLY A 604 -31.10 -53.64 9.57
C GLY A 604 -32.29 -52.68 9.56
N THR A 605 -33.49 -53.21 9.28
CA THR A 605 -34.80 -52.55 9.33
C THR A 605 -35.23 -52.18 10.76
N GLY A 606 -35.86 -51.02 10.93
CA GLY A 606 -36.60 -50.66 12.14
C GLY A 606 -37.49 -49.42 11.93
N SER A 607 -38.79 -49.65 11.77
CA SER A 607 -39.86 -48.66 11.59
C SER A 607 -40.33 -48.10 12.94
N GLY A 608 -40.66 -46.80 12.99
CA GLY A 608 -41.32 -46.14 14.11
C GLY A 608 -41.84 -44.76 13.72
N THR A 609 -43.16 -44.65 13.56
CA THR A 609 -43.94 -43.49 13.09
C THR A 609 -44.18 -42.46 14.20
N GLY A 610 -44.15 -41.16 13.84
CA GLY A 610 -44.57 -40.05 14.69
C GLY A 610 -44.63 -38.73 13.92
N SER A 611 -45.84 -38.29 13.59
CA SER A 611 -46.20 -37.11 12.79
C SER A 611 -45.90 -35.78 13.49
N GLY A 612 -45.33 -34.82 12.76
CA GLY A 612 -45.25 -33.40 13.14
C GLY A 612 -44.67 -32.54 12.00
N THR A 613 -45.50 -31.63 11.49
CA THR A 613 -45.33 -30.76 10.30
C THR A 613 -44.27 -29.67 10.43
N GLY A 614 -43.46 -29.44 9.39
CA GLY A 614 -42.64 -28.22 9.22
C GLY A 614 -41.54 -28.37 8.15
N SER A 615 -41.76 -27.78 6.97
CA SER A 615 -40.90 -27.84 5.78
C SER A 615 -39.77 -26.79 5.81
N GLY A 616 -38.59 -27.14 5.27
CA GLY A 616 -37.59 -26.18 4.77
C GLY A 616 -36.17 -26.45 5.23
N GLY A 617 -35.43 -27.28 4.49
CA GLY A 617 -34.11 -27.79 4.86
C GLY A 617 -33.00 -26.73 4.92
N GLY A 618 -32.34 -26.67 6.07
CA GLY A 618 -31.04 -26.02 6.23
C GLY A 618 -29.97 -26.84 5.51
N SER A 619 -29.37 -26.24 4.49
CA SER A 619 -28.13 -26.73 3.90
C SER A 619 -27.02 -26.55 4.92
N GLY A 620 -26.45 -27.67 5.37
CA GLY A 620 -25.29 -27.70 6.25
C GLY A 620 -24.14 -26.97 5.60
N ILE A 621 -23.81 -25.79 6.13
CA ILE A 621 -22.55 -25.11 5.87
C ILE A 621 -21.46 -25.93 6.55
N VAL A 622 -20.86 -26.86 5.82
CA VAL A 622 -19.57 -27.42 6.21
C VAL A 622 -18.53 -26.34 5.89
N SER A 623 -18.20 -25.53 6.90
CA SER A 623 -17.03 -24.66 6.88
C SER A 623 -15.78 -25.53 6.95
N PRO A 624 -14.77 -25.37 6.07
CA PRO A 624 -13.50 -26.07 6.23
C PRO A 624 -12.67 -25.35 7.30
N THR A 625 -12.59 -25.94 8.49
CA THR A 625 -11.51 -25.66 9.45
C THR A 625 -10.27 -26.46 9.06
N ASN A 626 -9.17 -25.74 8.82
CA ASN A 626 -7.85 -26.26 8.50
C ASN A 626 -7.38 -27.31 9.51
N GLY A 627 -7.10 -28.52 9.02
CA GLY A 627 -6.30 -29.58 9.65
C GLY A 627 -6.84 -30.23 10.94
N PRO A 628 -6.50 -31.51 11.21
CA PRO A 628 -6.68 -32.09 12.53
C PRO A 628 -5.82 -31.33 13.56
N VAL A 629 -6.35 -31.14 14.77
CA VAL A 629 -5.62 -30.52 15.88
C VAL A 629 -4.39 -31.38 16.21
N PRO A 630 -3.18 -30.79 16.27
CA PRO A 630 -1.97 -31.51 16.66
C PRO A 630 -2.12 -32.11 18.07
N LYS A 631 -1.50 -33.26 18.34
CA LYS A 631 -1.60 -33.98 19.64
C LYS A 631 -0.27 -33.99 20.37
N GLY A 632 -0.30 -33.81 21.69
CA GLY A 632 0.90 -33.68 22.52
C GLY A 632 1.60 -32.33 22.35
N PHE A 633 2.89 -32.27 22.67
CA PHE A 633 3.69 -31.05 22.60
C PHE A 633 3.96 -30.62 21.16
N HIS A 634 3.56 -29.41 20.81
CA HIS A 634 3.86 -28.76 19.54
C HIS A 634 4.31 -27.31 19.73
N ARG A 635 5.32 -26.90 18.96
CA ARG A 635 5.78 -25.51 18.89
C ARG A 635 4.61 -24.58 18.62
N THR A 636 4.50 -23.53 19.43
CA THR A 636 3.47 -22.52 19.36
C THR A 636 4.15 -21.16 19.54
N ILE A 637 3.93 -20.27 18.59
CA ILE A 637 4.51 -18.91 18.60
C ILE A 637 3.41 -17.92 18.95
N ILE A 638 3.69 -16.99 19.87
CA ILE A 638 2.82 -15.86 20.17
C ILE A 638 3.66 -14.58 20.02
N LEU A 639 3.30 -13.74 19.06
CA LEU A 639 3.82 -12.38 18.92
C LEU A 639 2.74 -11.42 19.41
N PHE A 640 3.04 -10.66 20.45
CA PHE A 640 2.10 -9.76 21.09
C PHE A 640 2.53 -8.31 20.88
N GLU A 641 1.75 -7.50 20.16
CA GLU A 641 2.02 -6.06 20.03
C GLU A 641 1.79 -5.39 21.39
N GLY A 642 2.86 -4.90 22.01
CA GLY A 642 2.84 -4.24 23.30
C GLY A 642 3.84 -3.09 23.32
N ARG A 643 3.35 -1.87 23.02
CA ARG A 643 4.18 -0.66 23.06
C ARG A 643 4.71 -0.42 24.47
N THR A 644 6.03 -0.40 24.57
CA THR A 644 6.78 -0.47 25.83
C THR A 644 7.95 0.49 25.77
N ALA A 645 8.20 1.19 26.87
CA ALA A 645 9.41 2.00 27.05
C ALA A 645 10.57 1.13 27.59
N PRO A 646 11.83 1.56 27.42
CA PRO A 646 12.98 0.87 28.02
C PRO A 646 12.76 0.63 29.52
N GLY A 647 12.90 -0.63 29.95
CA GLY A 647 12.67 -1.07 31.33
C GLY A 647 11.27 -1.56 31.65
N GLN A 648 10.31 -1.45 30.72
CA GLN A 648 9.02 -2.15 30.82
C GLN A 648 9.13 -3.55 30.22
N ASP A 649 8.47 -4.52 30.85
CA ASP A 649 8.50 -5.92 30.44
C ASP A 649 7.07 -6.43 30.20
N LEU A 650 6.90 -7.29 29.18
CA LEU A 650 5.62 -7.94 28.87
C LEU A 650 5.65 -9.41 29.31
N PHE A 651 4.60 -9.81 30.01
CA PHE A 651 4.30 -11.21 30.32
C PHE A 651 2.95 -11.57 29.71
N ILE A 652 2.74 -12.83 29.39
CA ILE A 652 1.41 -13.36 29.11
C ILE A 652 0.93 -14.26 30.24
N ARG A 653 -0.38 -14.29 30.44
CA ARG A 653 -1.08 -15.28 31.25
C ARG A 653 -2.20 -15.86 30.42
N GLY A 654 -2.52 -17.12 30.62
CA GLY A 654 -3.46 -17.79 29.74
C GLY A 654 -3.80 -19.19 30.18
N GLY A 655 -4.47 -19.93 29.30
CA GLY A 655 -4.95 -21.27 29.56
C GLY A 655 -6.37 -21.41 29.06
N ILE A 656 -7.19 -22.15 29.78
CA ILE A 656 -8.64 -22.24 29.53
C ILE A 656 -9.36 -21.44 30.62
N ASP A 657 -10.48 -20.80 30.27
CA ASP A 657 -11.24 -19.99 31.22
C ASP A 657 -11.90 -20.86 32.29
N GLU A 658 -11.85 -20.42 33.55
CA GLU A 658 -12.43 -21.16 34.69
C GLU A 658 -13.96 -21.25 34.64
N GLY A 659 -14.61 -20.33 33.93
CA GLY A 659 -16.05 -20.37 33.65
C GLY A 659 -16.42 -21.42 32.59
N HIS A 660 -15.46 -21.92 31.81
CA HIS A 660 -15.67 -22.97 30.82
C HIS A 660 -15.25 -24.36 31.33
N ARG A 661 -14.05 -24.48 31.89
CA ARG A 661 -13.47 -25.78 32.28
C ARG A 661 -13.55 -26.00 33.78
N GLN A 662 -14.06 -27.16 34.19
CA GLN A 662 -14.11 -27.55 35.61
C GLN A 662 -12.73 -28.00 36.11
N GLY A 663 -12.48 -27.83 37.42
CA GLY A 663 -11.26 -28.30 38.08
C GLY A 663 -10.08 -27.31 38.02
N CYS A 664 -10.37 -26.03 37.77
CA CYS A 664 -9.34 -24.98 37.76
C CYS A 664 -8.98 -24.60 39.19
N GLN A 665 -7.68 -24.51 39.45
CA GLN A 665 -7.08 -24.32 40.78
C GLN A 665 -6.00 -23.25 40.70
N HIS A 666 -5.75 -22.51 41.78
CA HIS A 666 -4.72 -21.45 41.80
C HIS A 666 -3.27 -21.95 41.73
N THR A 667 -3.05 -23.26 41.80
CA THR A 667 -1.74 -23.87 41.60
C THR A 667 -1.70 -24.49 40.20
N ALA A 668 -0.86 -23.94 39.32
CA ALA A 668 -0.77 -24.32 37.90
C ALA A 668 -0.66 -25.84 37.69
N ALA A 669 0.27 -26.49 38.40
CA ALA A 669 0.51 -27.94 38.28
C ALA A 669 -0.71 -28.84 38.60
N SER A 670 -1.67 -28.35 39.38
CA SER A 670 -2.90 -29.08 39.73
C SER A 670 -4.16 -28.53 39.06
N SER A 671 -4.04 -27.48 38.24
CA SER A 671 -5.17 -26.79 37.61
C SER A 671 -5.52 -27.45 36.27
N ALA A 672 -6.80 -27.81 36.07
CA ALA A 672 -7.26 -28.30 34.78
C ALA A 672 -7.28 -27.21 33.67
N CYS A 673 -7.26 -25.93 34.06
CA CYS A 673 -7.19 -24.78 33.16
C CYS A 673 -5.77 -24.45 32.69
N ALA A 674 -4.74 -24.91 33.40
CA ALA A 674 -3.35 -24.64 33.05
C ALA A 674 -2.89 -25.58 31.94
N ILE A 675 -2.14 -25.05 30.97
CA ILE A 675 -1.66 -25.82 29.82
C ILE A 675 -0.15 -26.03 29.98
N PRO A 676 0.36 -27.28 30.02
CA PRO A 676 1.79 -27.54 30.08
C PRO A 676 2.53 -26.90 28.89
N ILE A 677 3.63 -26.19 29.19
CA ILE A 677 4.49 -25.56 28.19
C ILE A 677 5.96 -25.88 28.44
N LYS A 678 6.81 -25.67 27.44
CA LYS A 678 8.27 -25.67 27.57
C LYS A 678 8.84 -24.51 26.76
N SER A 679 9.44 -23.54 27.44
CA SER A 679 10.02 -22.36 26.80
C SER A 679 11.31 -22.67 26.05
N HIS A 680 11.41 -22.15 24.81
CA HIS A 680 12.62 -22.29 24.00
C HIS A 680 13.76 -21.37 24.45
N ASP A 681 14.99 -21.74 24.11
CA ASP A 681 16.13 -20.84 24.25
C ASP A 681 16.18 -19.93 23.02
N LEU A 682 16.12 -18.61 23.25
CA LEU A 682 16.09 -17.60 22.19
C LEU A 682 17.44 -16.89 22.00
N GLY A 683 18.43 -17.19 22.84
CA GLY A 683 19.77 -16.63 22.75
C GLY A 683 20.39 -16.32 24.11
N SER A 684 21.70 -16.09 24.12
CA SER A 684 22.50 -15.91 25.34
C SER A 684 23.07 -14.49 25.54
N SER A 685 22.71 -13.53 24.68
CA SER A 685 23.15 -12.13 24.81
C SER A 685 22.42 -11.41 25.95
N ASP A 686 22.95 -10.24 26.35
CA ASP A 686 22.35 -9.41 27.41
C ASP A 686 20.87 -9.05 27.14
N HIS A 687 20.47 -8.98 25.86
CA HIS A 687 19.08 -8.78 25.44
C HIS A 687 18.13 -9.86 26.00
N PHE A 688 18.58 -11.11 26.05
CA PHE A 688 17.79 -12.25 26.49
C PHE A 688 17.97 -12.58 27.98
N ALA A 689 18.80 -11.84 28.72
CA ALA A 689 19.17 -12.19 30.10
C ALA A 689 17.95 -12.25 31.05
N LYS A 690 17.05 -11.27 30.95
CA LYS A 690 15.78 -11.22 31.71
C LYS A 690 14.89 -12.43 31.41
N TYR A 691 14.65 -12.67 30.11
CA TYR A 691 13.85 -13.80 29.64
C TYR A 691 14.44 -15.15 30.10
N ASN A 692 15.75 -15.34 29.98
CA ASN A 692 16.42 -16.57 30.38
C ASN A 692 16.39 -16.84 31.88
N ALA A 693 16.32 -15.80 32.70
CA ALA A 693 16.12 -15.94 34.13
C ALA A 693 14.65 -16.30 34.45
N TRP A 694 13.71 -15.54 33.91
CA TRP A 694 12.27 -15.72 34.19
C TRP A 694 11.65 -16.99 33.61
N ARG A 695 12.17 -17.52 32.49
CA ARG A 695 11.63 -18.75 31.89
C ARG A 695 12.03 -20.02 32.65
N GLN A 696 13.02 -19.94 33.54
CA GLN A 696 13.43 -21.11 34.32
C GLN A 696 12.31 -21.48 35.27
N GLY A 697 11.80 -22.71 35.19
CA GLY A 697 10.70 -23.18 36.03
C GLY A 697 9.30 -22.76 35.55
N ASP A 698 9.19 -21.98 34.46
CA ASP A 698 7.93 -21.67 33.78
C ASP A 698 7.47 -22.89 32.98
N SER A 699 6.54 -23.65 33.55
CA SER A 699 6.14 -24.99 33.10
C SER A 699 4.71 -25.05 32.59
N TYR A 700 3.91 -24.02 32.85
CA TYR A 700 2.51 -23.93 32.45
C TYR A 700 2.18 -22.53 31.94
N LEU A 701 1.34 -22.46 30.91
CA LEU A 701 0.57 -21.26 30.64
C LEU A 701 -0.64 -21.27 31.58
N ASP A 702 -0.66 -20.35 32.55
CA ASP A 702 -1.71 -20.22 33.56
C ASP A 702 -2.14 -18.76 33.83
N TRP A 703 -3.25 -18.58 34.56
CA TRP A 703 -3.84 -17.27 34.88
C TRP A 703 -3.27 -16.62 36.16
N TYR A 704 -2.49 -17.35 36.95
CA TYR A 704 -2.17 -17.04 38.34
C TYR A 704 -0.81 -16.35 38.51
N GLY A 705 0.07 -16.41 37.51
CA GLY A 705 1.28 -15.60 37.45
C GLY A 705 2.55 -16.42 37.61
N ALA A 706 3.43 -16.02 38.53
CA ALA A 706 4.69 -16.74 38.72
C ALA A 706 4.46 -18.12 39.38
N GLU A 707 5.11 -19.14 38.84
CA GLU A 707 5.04 -20.49 39.39
C GLU A 707 6.00 -20.71 40.58
N PRO A 708 5.69 -21.64 41.51
CA PRO A 708 6.63 -22.03 42.55
C PRO A 708 7.96 -22.54 41.96
N GLY A 709 9.04 -21.82 42.23
CA GLY A 709 10.37 -22.16 41.71
C GLY A 709 10.68 -21.54 40.34
N GLN A 710 9.81 -20.69 39.81
CA GLN A 710 10.12 -19.88 38.63
C GLN A 710 11.21 -18.85 38.97
N GLY A 711 12.22 -18.74 38.10
CA GLY A 711 13.39 -17.90 38.32
C GLY A 711 13.07 -16.42 38.38
N ASP A 712 13.86 -15.66 39.15
CA ASP A 712 13.83 -14.20 39.20
C ASP A 712 15.01 -13.58 38.46
N TYR A 713 14.89 -12.31 38.07
CA TYR A 713 15.99 -11.53 37.50
C TYR A 713 16.31 -10.35 38.41
N HIS A 714 17.44 -10.42 39.10
CA HIS A 714 17.89 -9.39 40.06
C HIS A 714 16.82 -9.03 41.12
N GLY A 715 16.12 -10.03 41.64
CA GLY A 715 15.04 -9.85 42.62
C GLY A 715 13.69 -9.42 42.02
N GLN A 716 13.59 -9.23 40.70
CA GLN A 716 12.33 -9.00 40.01
C GLN A 716 11.66 -10.35 39.70
N THR A 717 10.57 -10.65 40.40
CA THR A 717 9.74 -11.83 40.15
C THR A 717 8.98 -11.70 38.82
N PRO A 718 8.86 -12.77 38.02
CA PRO A 718 8.05 -12.74 36.81
C PRO A 718 6.56 -12.55 37.12
N GLN A 719 5.79 -12.18 36.11
CA GLN A 719 4.34 -12.00 36.25
C GLN A 719 3.54 -13.01 35.42
N GLY A 720 4.13 -14.14 35.05
CA GLY A 720 3.57 -15.15 34.15
C GLY A 720 4.64 -15.66 33.20
N THR A 721 4.22 -16.19 32.06
CA THR A 721 5.13 -16.60 30.98
C THR A 721 5.80 -15.36 30.37
N PRO A 722 7.15 -15.26 30.42
CA PRO A 722 7.85 -14.07 29.95
C PRO A 722 7.92 -14.00 28.43
N ALA A 723 7.75 -12.81 27.88
CA ALA A 723 7.97 -12.54 26.46
C ALA A 723 9.29 -11.78 26.24
N VAL A 724 9.86 -11.89 25.05
CA VAL A 724 11.06 -11.15 24.64
C VAL A 724 10.66 -10.02 23.69
N TRP A 725 11.12 -8.79 23.95
CA TRP A 725 10.94 -7.69 22.99
C TRP A 725 11.68 -8.01 21.70
N THR A 726 11.01 -7.88 20.55
CA THR A 726 11.62 -8.09 19.24
C THR A 726 11.38 -6.93 18.27
N THR A 727 12.19 -6.90 17.22
CA THR A 727 12.06 -5.99 16.07
C THR A 727 12.24 -6.75 14.76
N ASN A 728 11.69 -6.21 13.67
CA ASN A 728 11.90 -6.71 12.31
C ASN A 728 13.11 -6.07 11.61
N GLN A 729 13.90 -5.24 12.31
CA GLN A 729 15.06 -4.54 11.74
C GLN A 729 16.35 -5.36 11.88
N PRO A 730 16.95 -5.87 10.79
CA PRO A 730 18.20 -6.63 10.86
C PRO A 730 19.33 -5.82 11.52
N GLY A 731 20.08 -6.47 12.41
CA GLY A 731 21.22 -5.87 13.10
C GLY A 731 20.88 -5.05 14.35
N LYS A 732 19.59 -4.87 14.69
CA LYS A 732 19.17 -4.31 15.99
C LYS A 732 19.15 -5.39 17.08
N PRO A 733 19.47 -5.05 18.35
CA PRO A 733 19.18 -5.93 19.48
C PRO A 733 17.69 -6.32 19.49
N GLY A 734 17.40 -7.61 19.57
CA GLY A 734 16.04 -8.13 19.47
C GLY A 734 15.52 -8.39 18.06
N TYR A 735 16.35 -8.27 17.01
CA TYR A 735 15.95 -8.74 15.68
C TYR A 735 15.54 -10.21 15.75
N ASN A 736 14.34 -10.52 15.26
CA ASN A 736 13.85 -11.90 15.16
C ASN A 736 13.12 -12.08 13.83
N GLU A 737 13.50 -13.11 13.08
CA GLU A 737 12.96 -13.40 11.74
C GLU A 737 11.46 -13.72 11.72
N LEU A 738 10.90 -14.18 12.86
CA LEU A 738 9.47 -14.43 13.00
C LEU A 738 8.67 -13.12 13.13
N ASN A 739 9.32 -12.03 13.56
CA ASN A 739 8.71 -10.71 13.66
C ASN A 739 8.88 -9.95 12.33
N SER A 740 7.78 -9.84 11.59
CA SER A 740 7.67 -9.03 10.38
C SER A 740 6.93 -7.70 10.59
N TYR A 741 6.50 -7.40 11.82
CA TYR A 741 5.48 -6.39 12.11
C TYR A 741 6.04 -5.06 12.64
N GLY A 742 7.33 -5.00 12.97
CA GLY A 742 7.98 -3.79 13.45
C GLY A 742 8.58 -3.94 14.83
N GLU A 743 8.84 -2.81 15.47
CA GLU A 743 9.26 -2.75 16.87
C GLU A 743 8.07 -2.98 17.82
N HIS A 744 8.34 -3.36 19.07
CA HIS A 744 7.33 -3.60 20.12
C HIS A 744 6.42 -4.83 19.94
N PHE A 745 6.83 -5.79 19.13
CA PHE A 745 6.23 -7.12 19.14
C PHE A 745 7.02 -8.02 20.08
N TRP A 746 6.35 -8.50 21.13
CA TRP A 746 6.94 -9.36 22.14
C TRP A 746 6.72 -10.83 21.79
N LEU A 747 7.79 -11.60 21.70
CA LEU A 747 7.78 -13.00 21.28
C LEU A 747 7.73 -13.93 22.49
N VAL A 748 6.80 -14.89 22.44
CA VAL A 748 6.78 -16.11 23.25
C VAL A 748 6.90 -17.29 22.28
N ASP A 749 7.91 -18.13 22.48
CA ASP A 749 8.20 -19.32 21.67
C ASP A 749 8.32 -20.52 22.61
N ILE A 750 7.32 -21.40 22.53
CA ILE A 750 7.09 -22.48 23.50
C ILE A 750 6.68 -23.76 22.76
N GLU A 751 7.02 -24.92 23.32
CA GLU A 751 6.29 -26.16 23.04
C GLU A 751 5.05 -26.20 23.96
N MET A 752 3.86 -26.39 23.40
CA MET A 752 2.61 -26.43 24.16
C MET A 752 1.95 -27.81 24.01
N ASP A 753 1.49 -28.40 25.11
CA ASP A 753 0.70 -29.64 25.06
C ASP A 753 -0.71 -29.38 24.52
N CYS A 754 -0.88 -29.58 23.21
CA CYS A 754 -2.14 -29.33 22.53
C CYS A 754 -3.28 -30.25 23.01
N ASP A 755 -2.99 -31.39 23.66
CA ASP A 755 -4.04 -32.25 24.24
C ASP A 755 -4.73 -31.60 25.44
N LYS A 756 -4.15 -30.51 25.99
CA LYS A 756 -4.72 -29.72 27.09
C LYS A 756 -5.44 -28.46 26.62
N THR A 757 -5.54 -28.24 25.32
CA THR A 757 -6.31 -27.12 24.73
C THR A 757 -7.78 -27.51 24.55
N GLU A 758 -8.61 -26.59 24.02
CA GLU A 758 -9.99 -26.87 23.64
C GLU A 758 -10.10 -26.90 22.11
N ASN A 759 -10.07 -28.10 21.51
CA ASN A 759 -10.00 -28.27 20.05
C ASN A 759 -8.85 -27.47 19.40
N GLY A 760 -7.69 -27.41 20.04
CA GLY A 760 -6.53 -26.66 19.58
C GLY A 760 -6.50 -25.21 20.02
N TRP A 761 -7.57 -24.71 20.67
CA TRP A 761 -7.68 -23.32 21.10
C TRP A 761 -7.35 -23.14 22.57
N PHE A 762 -6.73 -22.00 22.87
CA PHE A 762 -6.47 -21.55 24.23
C PHE A 762 -6.58 -20.03 24.30
N GLU A 763 -6.67 -19.51 25.51
CA GLU A 763 -6.83 -18.09 25.77
C GLU A 763 -5.57 -17.47 26.35
N VAL A 764 -5.32 -16.20 26.05
CA VAL A 764 -4.24 -15.43 26.63
C VAL A 764 -4.62 -13.97 26.87
N LYS A 765 -3.91 -13.35 27.82
CA LYS A 765 -3.83 -11.90 27.99
C LYS A 765 -2.42 -11.45 28.31
N ALA A 766 -2.09 -10.23 27.91
CA ALA A 766 -0.85 -9.55 28.22
C ALA A 766 -0.92 -8.74 29.52
N VAL A 767 0.21 -8.70 30.22
CA VAL A 767 0.47 -7.87 31.39
C VAL A 767 1.75 -7.07 31.15
N ILE A 768 1.65 -5.74 31.22
CA ILE A 768 2.80 -4.82 31.14
C ILE A 768 2.88 -4.05 32.45
N ASN A 769 3.99 -4.20 33.19
CA ASN A 769 4.20 -3.55 34.48
C ASN A 769 3.02 -3.72 35.46
N SER A 770 2.53 -4.95 35.62
CA SER A 770 1.38 -5.28 36.49
C SER A 770 0.03 -4.69 36.07
N ASN A 771 -0.04 -4.04 34.90
CA ASN A 771 -1.30 -3.62 34.30
C ASN A 771 -1.75 -4.66 33.28
N TRP A 772 -2.92 -5.23 33.54
CA TRP A 772 -3.61 -6.08 32.57
C TRP A 772 -4.08 -5.25 31.39
N GLU A 773 -4.06 -5.85 30.21
CA GLU A 773 -4.80 -5.30 29.07
C GLU A 773 -6.32 -5.29 29.33
N SER A 774 -7.03 -4.46 28.56
CA SER A 774 -8.49 -4.40 28.61
C SER A 774 -9.13 -5.71 28.11
N ASN A 775 -10.38 -5.96 28.51
CA ASN A 775 -11.14 -7.07 27.96
C ASN A 775 -11.30 -6.95 26.45
N VAL A 776 -11.14 -8.07 25.75
CA VAL A 776 -11.26 -8.18 24.29
C VAL A 776 -12.50 -9.01 23.99
N PRO A 777 -13.68 -8.40 23.78
CA PRO A 777 -14.94 -9.13 23.70
C PRO A 777 -15.11 -9.86 22.37
N GLY A 778 -15.22 -11.21 22.39
CA GLY A 778 -15.70 -12.01 21.25
C GLY A 778 -14.67 -12.95 20.62
N ASN A 779 -15.02 -13.50 19.44
CA ASN A 779 -14.18 -14.41 18.65
C ASN A 779 -13.08 -13.61 17.93
N SER A 780 -12.17 -12.99 18.69
CA SER A 780 -11.20 -12.00 18.23
C SER A 780 -10.35 -12.48 17.05
N CYS A 781 -10.02 -13.77 16.98
CA CYS A 781 -9.37 -14.35 15.80
C CYS A 781 -10.38 -15.10 14.94
N HIS A 782 -10.76 -14.52 13.79
CA HIS A 782 -11.65 -15.10 12.79
C HIS A 782 -11.07 -16.34 12.06
N TYR A 783 -10.24 -17.14 12.73
CA TYR A 783 -9.58 -18.33 12.20
C TYR A 783 -10.33 -19.62 12.57
N GLY A 784 -11.58 -19.76 12.13
CA GLY A 784 -12.45 -20.89 12.46
C GLY A 784 -13.38 -20.63 13.65
N ASN A 785 -14.12 -21.65 14.06
CA ASN A 785 -15.06 -21.55 15.18
C ASN A 785 -14.30 -21.78 16.49
N VAL A 786 -14.18 -20.73 17.31
CA VAL A 786 -13.67 -20.85 18.69
C VAL A 786 -14.68 -21.60 19.56
N PRO A 787 -14.25 -22.33 20.60
CA PRO A 787 -15.11 -23.29 21.28
C PRO A 787 -16.18 -22.65 22.17
N TYR A 788 -15.93 -21.45 22.68
CA TYR A 788 -16.88 -20.66 23.48
C TYR A 788 -16.50 -19.17 23.46
N ARG A 789 -17.36 -18.33 24.01
CA ARG A 789 -17.13 -16.88 24.08
C ARG A 789 -16.18 -16.57 25.23
N SER A 790 -15.11 -15.84 24.94
CA SER A 790 -14.18 -15.31 25.94
C SER A 790 -14.09 -13.77 25.88
N GLN A 791 -13.55 -13.18 26.94
CA GLN A 791 -13.12 -11.78 27.03
C GLN A 791 -11.59 -11.63 26.92
N ASN A 792 -10.90 -12.74 26.64
CA ASN A 792 -9.47 -12.84 26.44
C ASN A 792 -9.16 -13.09 24.96
N HIS A 793 -7.90 -12.98 24.56
CA HIS A 793 -7.50 -13.30 23.18
C HIS A 793 -7.59 -14.81 22.95
N TRP A 794 -8.07 -15.20 21.77
CA TRP A 794 -7.99 -16.57 21.31
C TRP A 794 -6.68 -16.82 20.55
N ALA A 795 -6.00 -17.90 20.88
CA ALA A 795 -4.81 -18.38 20.20
C ALA A 795 -4.92 -19.88 19.90
N ARG A 796 -4.16 -20.38 18.93
CA ARG A 796 -4.19 -21.75 18.45
C ARG A 796 -2.84 -22.44 18.67
N CYS A 797 -2.90 -23.62 19.26
CA CYS A 797 -1.74 -24.47 19.52
C CYS A 797 -1.17 -25.04 18.22
N GLY A 798 0.15 -25.15 18.13
CA GLY A 798 0.85 -25.59 16.91
C GLY A 798 0.99 -24.51 15.84
N MET A 799 0.61 -23.27 16.13
CA MET A 799 0.50 -22.18 15.15
C MET A 799 1.28 -20.93 15.60
N LYS A 800 1.50 -20.01 14.65
CA LYS A 800 1.93 -18.64 14.91
C LYS A 800 0.70 -17.76 15.15
N ASN A 801 0.66 -17.14 16.32
CA ASN A 801 -0.42 -16.28 16.78
C ASN A 801 0.10 -14.86 16.94
N VAL A 802 -0.53 -13.89 16.30
CA VAL A 802 -0.17 -12.48 16.39
C VAL A 802 -1.33 -11.74 17.02
N LEU A 803 -1.10 -11.15 18.19
CA LEU A 803 -2.12 -10.55 19.04
C LEU A 803 -1.76 -9.10 19.35
N HIS A 804 -2.74 -8.29 19.73
CA HIS A 804 -2.57 -6.85 19.91
C HIS A 804 -3.15 -6.38 21.24
N PHE A 805 -2.37 -5.60 22.01
CA PHE A 805 -2.76 -5.17 23.35
C PHE A 805 -4.08 -4.40 23.37
N SER A 806 -5.05 -4.91 24.14
CA SER A 806 -6.40 -4.35 24.28
C SER A 806 -7.19 -4.22 22.97
N ALA A 807 -6.88 -5.00 21.94
CA ALA A 807 -7.50 -4.88 20.63
C ALA A 807 -8.00 -6.23 20.08
N VAL A 808 -9.08 -6.23 19.28
CA VAL A 808 -9.73 -7.46 18.79
C VAL A 808 -9.03 -8.08 17.59
N ASN A 809 -8.17 -7.32 16.91
CA ASN A 809 -7.39 -7.77 15.76
C ASN A 809 -6.37 -8.83 16.18
N CYS A 810 -6.17 -9.83 15.32
CA CYS A 810 -5.12 -10.83 15.44
C CYS A 810 -4.96 -11.61 14.13
N GLU A 811 -3.85 -12.34 14.03
CA GLU A 811 -3.51 -13.22 12.92
C GLU A 811 -3.16 -14.61 13.46
N ILE A 812 -3.64 -15.67 12.81
CA ILE A 812 -3.21 -17.05 13.08
C ILE A 812 -2.74 -17.65 11.77
N SER A 813 -1.48 -18.09 11.73
CA SER A 813 -0.82 -18.65 10.55
C SER A 813 0.05 -19.85 10.93
N GLU A 814 0.44 -20.67 9.96
CA GLU A 814 1.38 -21.76 10.21
C GLU A 814 2.74 -21.19 10.64
N ILE A 815 3.45 -21.92 11.49
CA ILE A 815 4.81 -21.52 11.88
C ILE A 815 5.72 -21.77 10.68
N PRO A 816 6.47 -20.74 10.20
CA PRO A 816 7.40 -20.92 9.10
C PRO A 816 8.37 -22.07 9.39
N THR A 817 8.48 -23.04 8.49
CA THR A 817 9.53 -24.05 8.56
C THR A 817 10.85 -23.36 8.22
N SER A 818 11.72 -23.23 9.21
CA SER A 818 13.09 -22.71 9.09
C SER A 818 13.90 -23.44 8.04
#